data_AF-A0A1I6VI94-F1
#
_entry.id   AF-A0A1I6VI94-F1
#
_cell.length_a   1.000
_cell.length_b   1.000
_cell.length_c   1.000
_cell.angle_alpha   90.00
_cell.angle_beta   90.00
_cell.angle_gamma   90.00
#
_symmetry.space_group_name_H-M   'P 1'
#
loop_
_entity.id
_entity.type
_entity.pdbx_description
1 polymer ?
#
loop_
_entity_poly.entity_id
_entity_poly.type
_entity_poly.pdbx_seq_one_letter_code
_entity_poly.pdbx_strand_id
1 'polypeptide(L)'
;MPEYRADWGLAKIDAATAYARGFTGLGVLVAVVDSGIDPTHPEFIGRISPASRNFIPGETRLRDTDLPTADDPIGGHGTHVSGTVAASFDGRGMMGVAFDSTILAAVDLRYVNEATRYAADRGARVLNGSFGDDFRYERTSYQTYTLSGAQAEYDAMKYAAAKGVLMVRAAGNEHTIYNQASYKNPINGGLFPYVSPENANAGVYRFVDNAGNPVDQSQIRFSGLDGYVVSVVALDSNNNVADFSNLCGVAKNWCMSAPGVDIYSTLRMGSGENPNDPNYGLKSGTSMAAPHVAGAAAVLFQAFPFLTAPQIAQTMFTTATHLGDGPANAPNATFGWGLLNLGKAIDGPGQLTSDWTVNTTYNGQAYYGRFANAISGVGGLTKVGLGTLELAGTNTYAGPTTVAGGTLFLSASGSLTSPVSVQSAGTYLNAGWTQSSVSNAGLLINTGTISGGATNAGTALSSGVIAGGVANSGTLSNSGTVAGGLTNTGTALNTGTIGGGATNSGSLINAGTLAGGLTNTGTALNTGAIAGGVISSGILSNSGAIGGGVANTGLLATSGTISGGLTNAGTVLASAGRIDGPIANNAGLLAVAGSLAGTGPFANAAGATLAVTTGGSYSLAGPLANAGLVAVAQSASLTASGGLSNAGL
;
A
#
# COMPACT_ATOMS: atom_id res chain seq x y z
N MET A 1 1.36 31.44 15.23
CA MET A 1 2.08 31.28 13.96
C MET A 1 1.58 32.33 12.98
N PRO A 2 2.17 33.54 12.99
CA PRO A 2 1.82 34.61 12.04
C PRO A 2 2.11 34.22 10.58
N GLU A 3 3.27 33.63 10.27
CA GLU A 3 3.66 33.24 8.89
C GLU A 3 2.69 32.27 8.22
N TYR A 4 2.30 31.19 8.91
CA TYR A 4 1.34 30.20 8.39
C TYR A 4 -0.01 30.83 8.00
N ARG A 5 -0.40 31.92 8.67
CA ARG A 5 -1.68 32.60 8.44
C ARG A 5 -1.57 33.75 7.45
N ALA A 6 -0.35 34.12 7.04
CA ALA A 6 -0.13 35.22 6.11
C ALA A 6 -0.66 34.86 4.71
N ASP A 7 -0.41 33.63 4.26
CA ASP A 7 -1.08 33.04 3.11
C ASP A 7 -2.25 32.16 3.57
N TRP A 8 -3.48 32.57 3.24
CA TRP A 8 -4.69 31.83 3.57
C TRP A 8 -4.72 30.44 2.90
N GLY A 9 -4.00 30.28 1.78
CA GLY A 9 -3.93 29.05 1.01
C GLY A 9 -3.39 27.87 1.81
N LEU A 10 -2.42 28.10 2.71
CA LEU A 10 -1.84 27.05 3.57
C LEU A 10 -2.89 26.39 4.46
N ALA A 11 -3.75 27.19 5.07
CA ALA A 11 -4.86 26.69 5.88
C ALA A 11 -5.89 25.95 5.02
N LYS A 12 -6.14 26.44 3.80
CA LYS A 12 -7.13 25.84 2.89
C LYS A 12 -6.74 24.44 2.41
N ILE A 13 -5.44 24.20 2.19
CA ILE A 13 -4.92 22.90 1.75
C ILE A 13 -4.58 21.96 2.92
N ASP A 14 -4.93 22.32 4.16
CA ASP A 14 -4.61 21.55 5.37
C ASP A 14 -3.10 21.25 5.54
N ALA A 15 -2.24 22.24 5.26
CA ALA A 15 -0.79 22.06 5.33
C ALA A 15 -0.27 21.84 6.77
N ALA A 16 -0.94 22.41 7.77
CA ALA A 16 -0.55 22.26 9.18
C ALA A 16 -0.48 20.79 9.62
N THR A 17 -1.34 19.91 9.09
CA THR A 17 -1.33 18.48 9.40
C THR A 17 -0.03 17.80 8.94
N ALA A 18 0.50 18.19 7.78
CA ALA A 18 1.80 17.71 7.31
C ALA A 18 2.95 18.22 8.18
N TYR A 19 2.93 19.52 8.52
CA TYR A 19 3.97 20.16 9.34
C TYR A 19 4.02 19.59 10.75
N ALA A 20 2.86 19.30 11.35
CA ALA A 20 2.76 18.66 12.67
C ALA A 20 3.40 17.27 12.69
N ARG A 21 3.52 16.62 11.53
CA ARG A 21 4.21 15.32 11.34
C ARG A 21 5.65 15.45 10.87
N GLY A 22 6.17 16.68 10.76
CA GLY A 22 7.57 16.96 10.38
C GLY A 22 7.83 16.93 8.87
N PHE A 23 6.79 16.94 8.02
CA PHE A 23 6.96 17.02 6.58
C PHE A 23 6.88 18.46 6.11
N THR A 24 7.97 19.00 5.59
CA THR A 24 8.22 20.42 5.27
C THR A 24 8.85 20.61 3.88
N GLY A 25 9.05 19.52 3.12
CA GLY A 25 9.75 19.50 1.85
C GLY A 25 11.27 19.33 1.96
N LEU A 26 11.79 19.10 3.17
CA LEU A 26 13.22 18.96 3.43
C LEU A 26 13.87 17.92 2.52
N GLY A 27 14.99 18.30 1.90
CA GLY A 27 15.78 17.43 1.03
C GLY A 27 15.23 17.27 -0.38
N VAL A 28 14.15 17.97 -0.73
CA VAL A 28 13.58 17.96 -2.07
C VAL A 28 14.02 19.20 -2.85
N LEU A 29 14.53 18.97 -4.06
CA LEU A 29 14.85 20.03 -5.02
C LEU A 29 13.63 20.31 -5.89
N VAL A 30 13.10 21.53 -5.81
CA VAL A 30 11.99 22.01 -6.63
C VAL A 30 12.52 23.00 -7.65
N ALA A 31 12.35 22.69 -8.94
CA ALA A 31 12.68 23.63 -10.01
C ALA A 31 11.54 24.62 -10.23
N VAL A 32 11.88 25.89 -10.34
CA VAL A 32 10.94 26.96 -10.70
C VAL A 32 11.43 27.54 -12.01
N VAL A 33 10.71 27.25 -13.09
CA VAL A 33 10.99 27.79 -14.43
C VAL A 33 10.11 29.02 -14.61
N ASP A 34 10.72 30.20 -14.48
CA ASP A 34 9.99 31.46 -14.36
C ASP A 34 10.85 32.69 -14.74
N SER A 35 10.35 33.92 -14.51
CA SER A 35 10.98 35.21 -14.83
C SER A 35 12.27 35.50 -14.04
N GLY A 36 12.50 34.77 -12.95
CA GLY A 36 13.64 34.92 -12.07
C GLY A 36 13.29 34.74 -10.61
N ILE A 37 14.27 34.95 -9.75
CA ILE A 37 14.11 35.01 -8.29
C ILE A 37 15.00 36.14 -7.77
N ASP A 38 14.54 36.93 -6.81
CA ASP A 38 15.44 37.84 -6.10
C ASP A 38 16.27 37.07 -5.07
N PRO A 39 17.57 36.76 -5.34
CA PRO A 39 18.37 35.97 -4.42
C PRO A 39 18.76 36.74 -3.16
N THR A 40 18.47 38.05 -3.09
CA THR A 40 18.74 38.88 -1.92
C THR A 40 17.57 38.91 -0.93
N HIS A 41 16.42 38.31 -1.28
CA HIS A 41 15.28 38.22 -0.39
C HIS A 41 15.62 37.31 0.82
N PRO A 42 15.40 37.76 2.08
CA PRO A 42 15.77 37.00 3.28
C PRO A 42 15.21 35.57 3.33
N GLU A 43 13.99 35.39 2.81
CA GLU A 43 13.30 34.08 2.74
C GLU A 43 14.08 33.00 1.98
N PHE A 44 14.96 33.38 1.05
CA PHE A 44 15.68 32.44 0.20
C PHE A 44 17.12 32.19 0.62
N ILE A 45 17.59 32.80 1.72
CA ILE A 45 18.96 32.60 2.21
C ILE A 45 19.18 31.12 2.51
N GLY A 46 20.20 30.53 1.87
CA GLY A 46 20.55 29.11 2.03
C GLY A 46 19.61 28.12 1.33
N ARG A 47 18.59 28.60 0.60
CA ARG A 47 17.60 27.75 -0.09
C ARG A 47 17.71 27.74 -1.61
N ILE A 48 18.48 28.65 -2.20
CA ILE A 48 18.70 28.66 -3.64
C ILE A 48 19.82 27.67 -3.98
N SER A 49 19.50 26.74 -4.88
CA SER A 49 20.47 25.78 -5.39
C SER A 49 21.61 26.52 -6.10
N PRO A 50 22.88 26.13 -5.85
CA PRO A 50 24.01 26.68 -6.62
C PRO A 50 23.94 26.32 -8.11
N ALA A 51 23.09 25.37 -8.50
CA ALA A 51 22.85 25.02 -9.89
C ALA A 51 21.86 25.98 -10.59
N SER A 52 21.24 26.93 -9.89
CA SER A 52 20.35 27.92 -10.49
C SER A 52 21.05 28.75 -11.56
N ARG A 53 20.33 29.07 -12.64
CA ARG A 53 20.93 29.66 -13.84
C ARG A 53 19.95 30.55 -14.60
N ASN A 54 20.51 31.59 -15.21
CA ASN A 54 19.87 32.37 -16.26
C ASN A 54 20.24 31.82 -17.65
N PHE A 55 19.23 31.58 -18.49
CA PHE A 55 19.40 30.99 -19.81
C PHE A 55 19.63 32.04 -20.91
N ILE A 56 19.47 33.33 -20.63
CA ILE A 56 19.89 34.40 -21.53
C ILE A 56 21.42 34.33 -21.74
N PRO A 57 21.90 34.25 -22.99
CA PRO A 57 23.33 34.25 -23.27
C PRO A 57 24.04 35.48 -22.67
N GLY A 58 25.03 35.23 -21.81
CA GLY A 58 25.85 36.29 -21.19
C GLY A 58 25.30 36.87 -19.88
N GLU A 59 24.09 36.50 -19.45
CA GLU A 59 23.56 36.91 -18.15
C GLU A 59 23.82 35.85 -17.08
N THR A 60 24.18 36.30 -15.88
CA THR A 60 24.49 35.45 -14.72
C THR A 60 23.59 35.73 -13.53
N ARG A 61 22.88 36.85 -13.55
CA ARG A 61 21.95 37.24 -12.50
C ARG A 61 20.70 36.38 -12.59
N LEU A 62 20.30 35.85 -11.44
CA LEU A 62 19.02 35.17 -11.27
C LEU A 62 17.85 36.13 -11.09
N ARG A 63 18.15 37.43 -10.97
CA ARG A 63 17.17 38.48 -10.67
C ARG A 63 16.05 38.47 -11.68
N ASP A 64 14.85 38.72 -11.17
CA ASP A 64 13.65 38.90 -11.96
C ASP A 64 13.90 39.92 -13.09
N THR A 65 13.84 39.44 -14.33
CA THR A 65 14.10 40.24 -15.51
C THR A 65 12.83 40.85 -16.11
N ASP A 66 11.65 40.50 -15.58
CA ASP A 66 10.40 41.00 -16.14
C ASP A 66 10.22 42.47 -15.84
N LEU A 67 10.03 43.24 -16.92
CA LEU A 67 9.51 44.59 -16.82
C LEU A 67 8.05 44.50 -16.34
N PRO A 68 7.58 45.45 -15.50
CA PRO A 68 6.17 45.55 -15.16
C PRO A 68 5.27 45.41 -16.38
N THR A 69 4.32 44.48 -16.32
CA THR A 69 3.29 44.27 -17.34
C THR A 69 1.94 44.77 -16.85
N ALA A 70 0.91 44.77 -17.70
CA ALA A 70 -0.44 45.11 -17.26
C ALA A 70 -1.01 44.12 -16.22
N ASP A 71 -0.56 42.87 -16.26
CA ASP A 71 -0.99 41.79 -15.36
C ASP A 71 -0.02 41.57 -14.18
N ASP A 72 1.23 42.03 -14.32
CA ASP A 72 2.22 42.12 -13.25
C ASP A 72 2.82 43.55 -13.20
N PRO A 73 2.08 44.53 -12.67
CA PRO A 73 2.49 45.94 -12.68
C PRO A 73 3.65 46.25 -11.74
N ILE A 74 4.08 45.29 -10.93
CA ILE A 74 5.13 45.45 -9.91
C ILE A 74 6.43 44.79 -10.37
N GLY A 75 6.37 43.84 -11.31
CA GLY A 75 7.42 42.85 -11.54
C GLY A 75 7.57 41.92 -10.32
N GLY A 76 8.38 40.87 -10.42
CA GLY A 76 8.57 39.96 -9.28
C GLY A 76 7.80 38.63 -9.38
N HIS A 77 7.23 38.26 -10.53
CA HIS A 77 6.43 37.05 -10.71
C HIS A 77 7.14 35.79 -10.19
N GLY A 78 8.33 35.47 -10.71
CA GLY A 78 9.05 34.27 -10.32
C GLY A 78 9.54 34.29 -8.86
N THR A 79 9.77 35.48 -8.30
CA THR A 79 10.05 35.66 -6.87
C THR A 79 8.83 35.28 -6.04
N HIS A 80 7.63 35.75 -6.41
CA HIS A 80 6.36 35.42 -5.75
C HIS A 80 6.03 33.93 -5.84
N VAL A 81 6.17 33.35 -7.02
CA VAL A 81 6.02 31.90 -7.25
C VAL A 81 6.98 31.10 -6.35
N SER A 82 8.26 31.49 -6.30
CA SER A 82 9.27 30.82 -5.47
C SER A 82 8.95 30.93 -3.97
N GLY A 83 8.40 32.06 -3.52
CA GLY A 83 7.98 32.26 -2.14
C GLY A 83 6.83 31.33 -1.75
N THR A 84 5.83 31.18 -2.61
CA THR A 84 4.70 30.29 -2.37
C THR A 84 5.15 28.83 -2.28
N VAL A 85 6.17 28.43 -3.05
CA VAL A 85 6.78 27.10 -2.94
C VAL A 85 7.56 26.95 -1.64
N ALA A 86 8.56 27.81 -1.38
CA ALA A 86 9.57 27.54 -0.36
C ALA A 86 10.15 28.80 0.32
N ALA A 87 9.37 29.87 0.51
CA ALA A 87 9.73 30.90 1.49
C ALA A 87 9.93 30.25 2.86
N SER A 88 10.84 30.83 3.65
CA SER A 88 11.31 30.22 4.87
C SER A 88 10.26 30.25 5.98
N PHE A 89 10.42 29.36 6.96
CA PHE A 89 9.76 29.53 8.24
C PHE A 89 10.79 30.08 9.23
N ASP A 90 10.92 31.41 9.30
CA ASP A 90 11.99 32.12 10.02
C ASP A 90 11.50 33.21 11.00
N GLY A 91 10.19 33.38 11.14
CA GLY A 91 9.59 34.42 11.98
C GLY A 91 9.23 35.71 11.24
N ARG A 92 9.43 35.79 9.91
CA ARG A 92 9.22 37.01 9.11
C ARG A 92 8.21 36.76 7.99
N GLY A 93 7.41 37.78 7.67
CA GLY A 93 6.51 37.77 6.52
C GLY A 93 5.62 36.53 6.42
N MET A 94 5.95 35.63 5.50
CA MET A 94 5.20 34.42 5.15
C MET A 94 6.11 33.23 4.92
N MET A 95 5.52 32.03 4.97
CA MET A 95 6.20 30.77 4.68
C MET A 95 5.62 30.11 3.43
N GLY A 96 6.45 29.38 2.69
CA GLY A 96 6.01 28.56 1.57
C GLY A 96 5.36 27.25 2.01
N VAL A 97 4.72 26.54 1.08
CA VAL A 97 4.15 25.21 1.34
C VAL A 97 5.23 24.19 1.73
N ALA A 98 6.41 24.30 1.13
CA ALA A 98 7.54 23.40 1.33
C ALA A 98 8.77 24.18 1.79
N PHE A 99 8.62 24.89 2.93
CA PHE A 99 9.57 25.86 3.47
C PHE A 99 10.98 25.35 3.79
N ASP A 100 11.24 24.04 3.73
CA ASP A 100 12.60 23.46 3.82
C ASP A 100 13.14 22.88 2.50
N SER A 101 12.40 23.05 1.40
CA SER A 101 12.85 22.65 0.06
C SER A 101 13.97 23.56 -0.45
N THR A 102 14.79 23.03 -1.34
CA THR A 102 15.75 23.82 -2.12
C THR A 102 15.11 24.23 -3.45
N ILE A 103 15.24 25.51 -3.83
CA ILE A 103 14.75 26.03 -5.10
C ILE A 103 15.86 26.00 -6.16
N LEU A 104 15.59 25.36 -7.29
CA LEU A 104 16.35 25.54 -8.52
C LEU A 104 15.64 26.56 -9.41
N ALA A 105 15.98 27.83 -9.25
CA ALA A 105 15.54 28.89 -10.17
C ALA A 105 16.18 28.70 -11.55
N ALA A 106 15.34 28.48 -12.56
CA ALA A 106 15.72 28.37 -13.96
C ALA A 106 15.06 29.54 -14.71
N VAL A 107 15.88 30.55 -15.02
CA VAL A 107 15.40 31.89 -15.35
C VAL A 107 15.27 32.09 -16.85
N ASP A 108 14.17 32.74 -17.24
CA ASP A 108 13.77 33.20 -18.57
C ASP A 108 12.79 32.27 -19.31
N LEU A 109 11.57 32.79 -19.51
CA LEU A 109 10.45 32.07 -20.15
C LEU A 109 10.63 31.82 -21.65
N ARG A 110 11.63 32.40 -22.31
CA ARG A 110 11.96 32.12 -23.73
C ARG A 110 12.75 30.83 -23.89
N TYR A 111 13.32 30.29 -22.81
CA TYR A 111 14.19 29.11 -22.80
C TYR A 111 13.61 27.94 -21.99
N VAL A 112 12.28 27.89 -21.84
CA VAL A 112 11.56 26.88 -21.02
C VAL A 112 11.93 25.43 -21.34
N ASN A 113 12.21 25.12 -22.61
CA ASN A 113 12.57 23.77 -23.04
C ASN A 113 13.97 23.36 -22.57
N GLU A 114 14.95 24.29 -22.65
CA GLU A 114 16.30 24.04 -22.14
C GLU A 114 16.29 24.00 -20.60
N ALA A 115 15.58 24.94 -19.97
CA ALA A 115 15.39 25.01 -18.53
C ALA A 115 14.77 23.72 -17.95
N THR A 116 13.76 23.16 -18.62
CA THR A 116 13.10 21.91 -18.22
C THR A 116 14.07 20.73 -18.27
N ARG A 117 14.84 20.59 -19.35
CA ARG A 117 15.86 19.53 -19.46
C ARG A 117 16.95 19.69 -18.40
N TYR A 118 17.42 20.92 -18.22
CA TYR A 118 18.44 21.24 -17.23
C TYR A 118 17.97 20.91 -15.81
N ALA A 119 16.75 21.29 -15.43
CA ALA A 119 16.18 20.96 -14.12
C ALA A 119 16.13 19.45 -13.86
N ALA A 120 15.73 18.68 -14.87
CA ALA A 120 15.74 17.21 -14.80
C ALA A 120 17.15 16.64 -14.61
N ASP A 121 18.14 17.18 -15.32
CA ASP A 121 19.55 16.75 -15.20
C ASP A 121 20.18 17.12 -13.85
N ARG A 122 19.65 18.15 -13.17
CA ARG A 122 20.06 18.53 -11.81
C ARG A 122 19.33 17.77 -10.71
N GLY A 123 18.43 16.84 -11.07
CA GLY A 123 17.75 15.98 -10.12
C GLY A 123 16.57 16.63 -9.41
N ALA A 124 15.95 17.66 -10.02
CA ALA A 124 14.69 18.19 -9.52
C ALA A 124 13.64 17.07 -9.44
N ARG A 125 12.92 16.96 -8.32
CA ARG A 125 11.81 15.99 -8.19
C ARG A 125 10.50 16.59 -8.67
N VAL A 126 10.38 17.91 -8.55
CA VAL A 126 9.21 18.70 -8.94
C VAL A 126 9.69 19.85 -9.81
N LEU A 127 8.95 20.16 -10.87
CA LEU A 127 9.12 21.35 -11.68
C LEU A 127 7.80 22.14 -11.66
N ASN A 128 7.84 23.37 -11.16
CA ASN A 128 6.75 24.32 -11.27
C ASN A 128 6.92 25.14 -12.56
N GLY A 129 5.90 25.11 -13.42
CA GLY A 129 5.79 25.95 -14.62
C GLY A 129 4.54 26.82 -14.56
N SER A 130 4.72 28.05 -14.06
CA SER A 130 3.67 29.07 -13.95
C SER A 130 3.63 29.97 -15.20
N PHE A 131 3.61 29.36 -16.39
CA PHE A 131 3.65 30.04 -17.69
C PHE A 131 2.85 29.27 -18.76
N GLY A 132 2.47 29.97 -19.82
CA GLY A 132 1.85 29.40 -21.02
C GLY A 132 1.61 30.47 -22.09
N ASP A 133 1.08 30.04 -23.24
CA ASP A 133 0.72 30.90 -24.36
C ASP A 133 -0.52 31.74 -24.02
N ASP A 134 -0.54 32.99 -24.51
CA ASP A 134 -1.66 33.90 -24.25
C ASP A 134 -2.74 33.76 -25.33
N PHE A 135 -3.86 33.14 -24.96
CA PHE A 135 -5.04 33.00 -25.84
C PHE A 135 -6.17 33.99 -25.50
N ARG A 136 -5.94 35.03 -24.69
CA ARG A 136 -7.01 35.94 -24.22
C ARG A 136 -7.77 36.65 -25.34
N TYR A 137 -7.11 36.87 -26.47
CA TYR A 137 -7.68 37.56 -27.63
C TYR A 137 -8.15 36.62 -28.75
N GLU A 138 -7.96 35.30 -28.59
CA GLU A 138 -8.48 34.33 -29.54
C GLU A 138 -9.99 34.18 -29.39
N ARG A 139 -10.70 34.35 -30.52
CA ARG A 139 -12.17 34.18 -30.61
C ARG A 139 -12.57 32.81 -31.16
N THR A 140 -11.67 31.84 -31.08
CA THR A 140 -11.86 30.46 -31.54
C THR A 140 -12.43 29.59 -30.41
N SER A 141 -13.00 28.45 -30.77
CA SER A 141 -13.45 27.44 -29.80
C SER A 141 -12.37 26.42 -29.41
N TYR A 142 -11.16 26.61 -29.94
CA TYR A 142 -10.01 25.73 -29.81
C TYR A 142 -8.74 26.56 -29.60
N GLN A 143 -7.74 25.96 -28.95
CA GLN A 143 -6.41 26.56 -28.76
C GLN A 143 -5.52 26.27 -29.98
N THR A 144 -4.88 27.29 -30.54
CA THR A 144 -4.03 27.15 -31.74
C THR A 144 -2.56 27.06 -31.36
N TYR A 145 -1.85 26.03 -31.83
CA TYR A 145 -0.44 25.81 -31.53
C TYR A 145 0.40 25.71 -32.80
N THR A 146 1.59 26.32 -32.82
CA THR A 146 2.59 25.99 -33.84
C THR A 146 3.17 24.60 -33.52
N LEU A 147 3.13 23.66 -34.47
CA LEU A 147 3.57 22.28 -34.26
C LEU A 147 5.03 22.19 -33.79
N SER A 148 5.90 23.01 -34.37
CA SER A 148 7.33 23.04 -34.02
C SER A 148 7.57 23.42 -32.55
N GLY A 149 6.86 24.42 -32.04
CA GLY A 149 6.95 24.88 -30.66
C GLY A 149 6.39 23.84 -29.68
N ALA A 150 5.19 23.35 -29.94
CA ALA A 150 4.54 22.36 -29.07
C ALA A 150 5.30 21.03 -29.03
N GLN A 151 5.86 20.57 -30.16
CA GLN A 151 6.71 19.39 -30.21
C GLN A 151 7.98 19.59 -29.36
N ALA A 152 8.63 20.75 -29.45
CA ALA A 152 9.83 21.04 -28.67
C ALA A 152 9.56 21.07 -27.15
N GLU A 153 8.42 21.63 -26.74
CA GLU A 153 7.96 21.61 -25.34
C GLU A 153 7.65 20.18 -24.88
N TYR A 154 6.88 19.42 -25.67
CA TYR A 154 6.59 18.02 -25.36
C TYR A 154 7.87 17.18 -25.23
N ASP A 155 8.86 17.35 -26.11
CA ASP A 155 10.11 16.59 -26.07
C ASP A 155 10.93 16.92 -24.82
N ALA A 156 10.88 18.17 -24.34
CA ALA A 156 11.54 18.58 -23.09
C ALA A 156 10.81 18.00 -21.86
N MET A 157 9.48 18.09 -21.84
CA MET A 157 8.65 17.51 -20.78
C MET A 157 8.81 15.99 -20.72
N LYS A 158 8.84 15.30 -21.86
CA LYS A 158 9.03 13.85 -21.94
C LYS A 158 10.40 13.43 -21.42
N TYR A 159 11.43 14.24 -21.67
CA TYR A 159 12.76 14.03 -21.10
C TYR A 159 12.75 14.17 -19.57
N ALA A 160 12.08 15.19 -19.04
CA ALA A 160 11.92 15.37 -17.59
C ALA A 160 11.11 14.22 -16.96
N ALA A 161 10.01 13.79 -17.59
CA ALA A 161 9.22 12.63 -17.17
C ALA A 161 10.06 11.35 -17.11
N ALA A 162 10.90 11.10 -18.12
CA ALA A 162 11.83 9.96 -18.14
C ALA A 162 12.88 9.99 -17.01
N LYS A 163 13.12 11.16 -16.41
CA LYS A 163 13.99 11.35 -15.24
C LYS A 163 13.22 11.33 -13.91
N GLY A 164 11.90 11.11 -13.95
CA GLY A 164 11.06 11.04 -12.75
C GLY A 164 10.59 12.39 -12.21
N VAL A 165 10.69 13.47 -13.00
CA VAL A 165 10.26 14.81 -12.58
C VAL A 165 8.75 14.94 -12.70
N LEU A 166 8.07 15.35 -11.62
CA LEU A 166 6.66 15.75 -11.65
C LEU A 166 6.54 17.21 -12.11
N MET A 167 5.81 17.47 -13.18
CA MET A 167 5.63 18.82 -13.73
C MET A 167 4.27 19.37 -13.32
N VAL A 168 4.26 20.47 -12.57
CA VAL A 168 3.07 21.19 -12.13
C VAL A 168 2.90 22.41 -13.02
N ARG A 169 1.75 22.54 -13.70
CA ARG A 169 1.47 23.56 -14.70
C ARG A 169 0.25 24.39 -14.32
N ALA A 170 0.38 25.70 -14.42
CA ALA A 170 -0.77 26.61 -14.35
C ALA A 170 -1.75 26.32 -15.49
N ALA A 171 -3.06 26.38 -15.24
CA ALA A 171 -4.08 26.07 -16.25
C ALA A 171 -4.24 27.16 -17.33
N GLY A 172 -3.85 28.41 -17.06
CA GLY A 172 -4.11 29.56 -17.93
C GLY A 172 -5.12 30.53 -17.31
N ASN A 173 -5.10 31.79 -17.75
CA ASN A 173 -5.89 32.89 -17.18
C ASN A 173 -6.79 33.55 -18.25
N GLU A 174 -7.36 32.75 -19.15
CA GLU A 174 -8.07 33.24 -20.34
C GLU A 174 -9.58 33.40 -20.16
N HIS A 175 -10.13 33.13 -18.98
CA HIS A 175 -11.56 33.26 -18.69
C HIS A 175 -11.95 34.74 -18.48
N THR A 176 -11.77 35.58 -19.51
CA THR A 176 -12.25 36.97 -19.50
C THR A 176 -12.98 37.34 -20.80
N ILE A 177 -13.79 38.39 -20.69
CA ILE A 177 -14.84 39.06 -21.50
C ILE A 177 -14.84 38.91 -23.06
N TYR A 178 -13.86 38.27 -23.71
CA TYR A 178 -13.82 38.10 -25.18
C TYR A 178 -13.55 36.67 -25.70
N ASN A 179 -13.17 35.71 -24.85
CA ASN A 179 -12.91 34.33 -25.25
C ASN A 179 -14.15 33.43 -25.01
N GLN A 180 -14.67 32.80 -26.07
CA GLN A 180 -15.94 32.05 -25.99
C GLN A 180 -15.79 30.56 -25.64
N ALA A 181 -14.57 29.98 -25.66
CA ALA A 181 -14.43 28.54 -25.36
C ALA A 181 -13.03 28.02 -25.00
N SER A 182 -11.91 28.70 -25.27
CA SER A 182 -10.57 28.15 -25.01
C SER A 182 -10.24 28.01 -23.52
N TYR A 183 -10.87 28.84 -22.67
CA TYR A 183 -10.71 28.78 -21.20
C TYR A 183 -11.23 27.47 -20.58
N LYS A 184 -12.00 26.67 -21.33
CA LYS A 184 -12.57 25.42 -20.83
C LYS A 184 -11.52 24.34 -20.57
N ASN A 185 -10.29 24.53 -21.01
CA ASN A 185 -9.22 23.54 -20.86
C ASN A 185 -7.91 24.23 -20.45
N PRO A 186 -6.97 23.49 -19.82
CA PRO A 186 -5.63 23.99 -19.59
C PRO A 186 -4.90 24.33 -20.91
N ILE A 187 -3.82 25.11 -20.81
CA ILE A 187 -2.97 25.50 -21.95
C ILE A 187 -1.63 24.75 -21.97
N ASN A 188 -0.98 24.72 -23.13
CA ASN A 188 0.36 24.18 -23.38
C ASN A 188 0.57 22.80 -22.74
N GLY A 189 1.69 22.61 -22.02
CA GLY A 189 2.04 21.36 -21.35
C GLY A 189 0.93 20.78 -20.45
N GLY A 190 0.03 21.61 -19.92
CA GLY A 190 -1.12 21.15 -19.15
C GLY A 190 -2.19 20.41 -19.97
N LEU A 191 -2.27 20.66 -21.28
CA LEU A 191 -3.19 20.00 -22.21
C LEU A 191 -2.55 18.79 -22.93
N PHE A 192 -1.22 18.75 -23.04
CA PHE A 192 -0.50 17.80 -23.90
C PHE A 192 -0.87 16.33 -23.71
N PRO A 193 -1.15 15.77 -22.51
CA PRO A 193 -1.60 14.39 -22.40
C PRO A 193 -2.90 14.07 -23.19
N TYR A 194 -3.73 15.09 -23.47
CA TYR A 194 -4.93 14.95 -24.31
C TYR A 194 -4.64 14.94 -25.82
N VAL A 195 -3.47 15.44 -26.24
CA VAL A 195 -3.09 15.52 -27.66
C VAL A 195 -2.74 14.12 -28.16
N SER A 196 -3.67 13.54 -28.90
CA SER A 196 -3.53 12.22 -29.49
C SER A 196 -4.36 12.11 -30.78
N PRO A 197 -4.05 11.15 -31.68
CA PRO A 197 -4.81 10.91 -32.89
C PRO A 197 -6.31 10.69 -32.64
N GLU A 198 -6.65 10.05 -31.52
CA GLU A 198 -8.02 9.75 -31.13
C GLU A 198 -8.83 11.02 -30.81
N ASN A 199 -8.15 12.10 -30.42
CA ASN A 199 -8.75 13.39 -30.08
C ASN A 199 -8.56 14.47 -31.16
N ALA A 200 -7.95 14.14 -32.30
CA ALA A 200 -7.58 15.11 -33.34
C ALA A 200 -8.76 15.94 -33.88
N ASN A 201 -9.99 15.38 -33.84
CA ASN A 201 -11.22 16.01 -34.30
C ASN A 201 -12.15 16.45 -33.15
N ALA A 202 -11.68 16.44 -31.89
CA ALA A 202 -12.49 16.81 -30.73
C ALA A 202 -12.80 18.32 -30.63
N GLY A 203 -12.15 19.15 -31.46
CA GLY A 203 -12.36 20.59 -31.48
C GLY A 203 -11.76 21.34 -30.30
N VAL A 204 -10.77 20.75 -29.62
CA VAL A 204 -10.10 21.34 -28.44
C VAL A 204 -8.83 22.10 -28.83
N TYR A 205 -8.07 21.57 -29.80
CA TYR A 205 -6.81 22.14 -30.25
C TYR A 205 -6.71 22.15 -31.78
N ARG A 206 -5.89 23.07 -32.31
CA ARG A 206 -5.50 23.12 -33.72
C ARG A 206 -4.02 23.36 -33.87
N PHE A 207 -3.32 22.45 -34.54
CA PHE A 207 -1.93 22.67 -34.92
C PHE A 207 -1.81 23.35 -36.28
N VAL A 208 -0.84 24.25 -36.37
CA VAL A 208 -0.41 24.92 -37.60
C VAL A 208 1.10 24.80 -37.80
N ASP A 209 1.57 24.92 -39.04
CA ASP A 209 2.99 25.07 -39.34
C ASP A 209 3.48 26.49 -38.99
N ASN A 210 4.78 26.75 -39.19
CA ASN A 210 5.38 28.06 -38.91
C ASN A 210 4.83 29.19 -39.81
N ALA A 211 4.16 28.85 -40.91
CA ALA A 211 3.51 29.80 -41.81
C ALA A 211 2.02 29.98 -41.49
N GLY A 212 1.49 29.28 -40.46
CA GLY A 212 0.09 29.34 -40.04
C GLY A 212 -0.84 28.41 -40.82
N ASN A 213 -0.33 27.52 -41.67
CA ASN A 213 -1.16 26.57 -42.40
C ASN A 213 -1.56 25.40 -41.48
N PRO A 214 -2.81 24.91 -41.55
CA PRO A 214 -3.23 23.74 -40.78
C PRO A 214 -2.35 22.52 -41.07
N VAL A 215 -1.97 21.78 -40.03
CA VAL A 215 -1.28 20.48 -40.17
C VAL A 215 -2.25 19.31 -39.91
N ASP A 216 -1.90 18.13 -40.43
CA ASP A 216 -2.64 16.90 -40.14
C ASP A 216 -2.41 16.45 -38.69
N GLN A 217 -3.39 16.74 -37.83
CA GLN A 217 -3.33 16.47 -36.41
C GLN A 217 -3.51 14.99 -36.06
N SER A 218 -4.01 14.17 -37.00
CA SER A 218 -4.19 12.73 -36.80
C SER A 218 -2.86 11.98 -36.63
N GLN A 219 -1.74 12.63 -36.93
CA GLN A 219 -0.38 12.08 -36.80
C GLN A 219 0.34 12.50 -35.50
N ILE A 220 -0.27 13.37 -34.69
CA ILE A 220 0.39 13.97 -33.52
C ILE A 220 -0.01 13.21 -32.25
N ARG A 221 0.98 12.84 -31.42
CA ARG A 221 0.75 12.12 -30.15
C ARG A 221 1.70 12.58 -29.04
N PHE A 222 1.13 13.15 -27.99
CA PHE A 222 1.84 13.61 -26.78
C PHE A 222 1.46 12.85 -25.50
N SER A 223 0.84 11.69 -25.61
CA SER A 223 0.45 10.84 -24.46
C SER A 223 1.63 10.27 -23.65
N GLY A 224 2.89 10.52 -24.04
CA GLY A 224 4.08 10.09 -23.27
C GLY A 224 4.28 10.79 -21.92
N LEU A 225 3.34 11.65 -21.52
CA LEU A 225 3.37 12.46 -20.29
C LEU A 225 2.37 11.95 -19.23
N ASP A 226 1.66 10.86 -19.48
CA ASP A 226 0.63 10.32 -18.59
C ASP A 226 1.15 10.14 -17.16
N GLY A 227 0.51 10.83 -16.20
CA GLY A 227 0.87 10.81 -14.78
C GLY A 227 2.03 11.73 -14.37
N TYR A 228 2.73 12.37 -15.29
CA TYR A 228 3.85 13.27 -14.98
C TYR A 228 3.49 14.76 -15.02
N VAL A 229 2.25 15.09 -15.37
CA VAL A 229 1.74 16.46 -15.44
C VAL A 229 0.59 16.63 -14.45
N VAL A 230 0.59 17.75 -13.73
CA VAL A 230 -0.54 18.21 -12.93
C VAL A 230 -0.93 19.60 -13.38
N SER A 231 -2.11 19.74 -13.99
CA SER A 231 -2.68 21.04 -14.35
C SER A 231 -3.42 21.64 -13.16
N VAL A 232 -3.26 22.94 -12.92
CA VAL A 232 -3.75 23.58 -11.69
C VAL A 232 -4.66 24.77 -11.99
N VAL A 233 -5.91 24.65 -11.55
CA VAL A 233 -6.96 25.69 -11.60
C VAL A 233 -6.90 26.56 -10.35
N ALA A 234 -7.12 27.87 -10.49
CA ALA A 234 -7.10 28.82 -9.39
C ALA A 234 -8.45 28.95 -8.71
N LEU A 235 -8.45 28.91 -7.37
CA LEU A 235 -9.61 29.16 -6.52
C LEU A 235 -9.45 30.42 -5.68
N ASP A 236 -10.57 31.06 -5.40
CA ASP A 236 -10.70 32.05 -4.35
C ASP A 236 -10.84 31.40 -2.95
N SER A 237 -10.85 32.25 -1.91
CA SER A 237 -10.96 31.81 -0.51
C SER A 237 -12.30 31.11 -0.19
N ASN A 238 -13.31 31.29 -1.04
CA ASN A 238 -14.65 30.71 -0.92
C ASN A 238 -14.82 29.39 -1.71
N ASN A 239 -13.76 28.84 -2.32
CA ASN A 239 -13.79 27.68 -3.23
C ASN A 239 -14.48 27.93 -4.58
N ASN A 240 -14.69 29.19 -4.97
CA ASN A 240 -15.12 29.48 -6.33
C ASN A 240 -13.91 29.42 -7.26
N VAL A 241 -14.12 28.93 -8.48
CA VAL A 241 -13.11 29.10 -9.53
C VAL A 241 -12.93 30.59 -9.77
N ALA A 242 -11.68 31.05 -9.79
CA ALA A 242 -11.37 32.44 -10.07
C ALA A 242 -11.93 32.84 -11.44
N ASP A 243 -12.46 34.06 -11.55
CA ASP A 243 -13.11 34.52 -12.76
C ASP A 243 -12.19 34.47 -13.97
N PHE A 244 -10.89 34.71 -13.82
CA PHE A 244 -9.88 34.60 -14.88
C PHE A 244 -9.44 33.16 -15.19
N SER A 245 -9.63 32.18 -14.30
CA SER A 245 -8.99 30.87 -14.42
C SER A 245 -9.59 30.03 -15.54
N ASN A 246 -8.72 29.37 -16.31
CA ASN A 246 -9.13 28.24 -17.13
C ASN A 246 -9.62 27.09 -16.25
N LEU A 247 -10.43 26.21 -16.85
CA LEU A 247 -11.02 25.03 -16.23
C LEU A 247 -10.24 23.76 -16.58
N CYS A 248 -10.44 22.71 -15.80
CA CYS A 248 -9.79 21.42 -16.05
C CYS A 248 -10.24 20.74 -17.35
N GLY A 249 -11.47 20.95 -17.80
CA GLY A 249 -11.99 20.46 -19.08
C GLY A 249 -11.72 18.98 -19.35
N VAL A 250 -11.15 18.72 -20.52
CA VAL A 250 -10.73 17.38 -20.94
C VAL A 250 -9.55 16.82 -20.14
N ALA A 251 -8.79 17.70 -19.47
CA ALA A 251 -7.65 17.35 -18.62
C ALA A 251 -8.05 16.96 -17.18
N LYS A 252 -9.34 16.84 -16.88
CA LYS A 252 -9.86 16.51 -15.53
C LYS A 252 -9.14 15.36 -14.82
N ASN A 253 -8.63 14.37 -15.56
CA ASN A 253 -7.94 13.21 -14.99
C ASN A 253 -6.52 13.51 -14.45
N TRP A 254 -5.87 14.58 -14.94
CA TRP A 254 -4.56 15.04 -14.48
C TRP A 254 -4.59 16.52 -14.04
N CYS A 255 -5.75 16.97 -13.57
CA CYS A 255 -5.99 18.35 -13.16
C CYS A 255 -6.57 18.41 -11.74
N MET A 256 -6.21 19.45 -11.01
CA MET A 256 -6.75 19.75 -9.67
C MET A 256 -6.83 21.25 -9.44
N SER A 257 -7.39 21.65 -8.30
CA SER A 257 -7.55 23.05 -7.93
C SER A 257 -6.73 23.42 -6.71
N ALA A 258 -6.26 24.66 -6.64
CA ALA A 258 -5.51 25.19 -5.50
C ALA A 258 -5.77 26.70 -5.30
N PRO A 259 -5.45 27.25 -4.11
CA PRO A 259 -5.55 28.68 -3.83
C PRO A 259 -4.78 29.54 -4.84
N GLY A 260 -5.44 30.48 -5.51
CA GLY A 260 -4.81 31.30 -6.55
C GLY A 260 -5.30 32.74 -6.63
N VAL A 261 -6.13 33.20 -5.70
CA VAL A 261 -6.60 34.60 -5.63
C VAL A 261 -6.12 35.22 -4.32
N ASP A 262 -5.58 36.43 -4.41
CA ASP A 262 -5.04 37.19 -3.27
C ASP A 262 -4.06 36.37 -2.44
N ILE A 263 -3.09 35.75 -3.13
CA ILE A 263 -2.04 34.96 -2.50
C ILE A 263 -0.93 35.89 -2.07
N TYR A 264 -0.66 35.91 -0.77
CA TYR A 264 0.38 36.73 -0.16
C TYR A 264 1.72 36.00 -0.18
N SER A 265 2.71 36.55 -0.87
CA SER A 265 4.04 35.93 -1.01
C SER A 265 5.12 36.99 -1.22
N THR A 266 6.36 36.53 -1.34
CA THR A 266 7.55 37.37 -1.54
C THR A 266 7.48 38.15 -2.84
N LEU A 267 7.97 39.38 -2.83
CA LEU A 267 8.22 40.20 -4.00
C LEU A 267 9.71 40.50 -4.10
N ARG A 268 10.12 41.15 -5.19
CA ARG A 268 11.46 41.70 -5.27
C ARG A 268 11.67 42.69 -4.12
N MET A 269 12.88 42.72 -3.55
CA MET A 269 13.21 43.62 -2.44
C MET A 269 12.88 45.07 -2.80
N GLY A 270 12.00 45.69 -2.02
CA GLY A 270 11.58 47.08 -2.18
C GLY A 270 10.54 47.34 -3.28
N SER A 271 9.95 46.32 -3.91
CA SER A 271 8.97 46.51 -4.99
C SER A 271 7.50 46.46 -4.51
N GLY A 272 7.23 46.05 -3.28
CA GLY A 272 5.88 45.95 -2.75
C GLY A 272 5.16 47.30 -2.67
N GLU A 273 3.87 47.31 -3.00
CA GLU A 273 3.04 48.52 -2.97
C GLU A 273 2.78 49.03 -1.54
N ASN A 274 2.84 48.15 -0.54
CA ASN A 274 2.73 48.54 0.86
C ASN A 274 4.11 49.02 1.37
N PRO A 275 4.29 50.32 1.66
CA PRO A 275 5.58 50.84 2.13
C PRO A 275 5.99 50.28 3.50
N ASN A 276 5.05 49.75 4.29
CA ASN A 276 5.34 49.10 5.56
C ASN A 276 5.72 47.62 5.39
N ASP A 277 5.54 47.09 4.18
CA ASP A 277 5.79 45.70 3.82
C ASP A 277 6.29 45.59 2.37
N PRO A 278 7.40 46.27 2.02
CA PRO A 278 7.76 46.50 0.62
C PRO A 278 8.42 45.28 -0.04
N ASN A 279 8.48 44.14 0.66
CA ASN A 279 9.11 42.92 0.17
C ASN A 279 8.09 41.79 -0.03
N TYR A 280 6.82 42.01 0.28
CA TYR A 280 5.76 41.03 0.14
C TYR A 280 4.51 41.67 -0.47
N GLY A 281 3.61 40.87 -1.02
CA GLY A 281 2.38 41.37 -1.59
C GLY A 281 1.45 40.30 -2.15
N LEU A 282 0.24 40.74 -2.49
CA LEU A 282 -0.82 39.90 -3.03
C LEU A 282 -0.69 39.81 -4.54
N LYS A 283 -0.79 38.60 -5.09
CA LYS A 283 -1.00 38.35 -6.52
C LYS A 283 -2.09 37.31 -6.73
N SER A 284 -2.73 37.38 -7.90
CA SER A 284 -3.79 36.48 -8.32
C SER A 284 -3.44 35.86 -9.68
N GLY A 285 -3.67 34.57 -9.84
CA GLY A 285 -3.40 33.84 -11.06
C GLY A 285 -3.34 32.33 -10.84
N THR A 286 -3.54 31.54 -11.91
CA THR A 286 -3.18 30.11 -11.90
C THR A 286 -1.69 29.90 -11.62
N SER A 287 -0.86 30.92 -11.89
CA SER A 287 0.55 31.01 -11.50
C SER A 287 0.81 31.02 -9.99
N MET A 288 -0.17 31.42 -9.16
CA MET A 288 -0.10 31.36 -7.69
C MET A 288 -0.74 30.06 -7.14
N ALA A 289 -1.62 29.42 -7.92
CA ALA A 289 -2.18 28.11 -7.59
C ALA A 289 -1.19 26.96 -7.84
N ALA A 290 -0.49 26.97 -8.98
CA ALA A 290 0.52 25.96 -9.31
C ALA A 290 1.61 25.77 -8.22
N PRO A 291 2.24 26.82 -7.65
CA PRO A 291 3.28 26.65 -6.64
C PRO A 291 2.78 26.05 -5.33
N HIS A 292 1.49 26.21 -4.98
CA HIS A 292 0.90 25.47 -3.86
C HIS A 292 0.97 23.96 -4.06
N VAL A 293 0.62 23.50 -5.28
CA VAL A 293 0.67 22.09 -5.66
C VAL A 293 2.11 21.60 -5.80
N ALA A 294 3.01 22.42 -6.35
CA ALA A 294 4.43 22.07 -6.45
C ALA A 294 5.09 21.90 -5.06
N GLY A 295 4.79 22.80 -4.12
CA GLY A 295 5.25 22.66 -2.73
C GLY A 295 4.64 21.42 -2.06
N ALA A 296 3.34 21.17 -2.23
CA ALA A 296 2.72 19.97 -1.69
C ALA A 296 3.33 18.68 -2.24
N ALA A 297 3.64 18.62 -3.54
CA ALA A 297 4.36 17.50 -4.13
C ALA A 297 5.75 17.31 -3.50
N ALA A 298 6.46 18.39 -3.18
CA ALA A 298 7.75 18.32 -2.50
C ALA A 298 7.61 17.76 -1.07
N VAL A 299 6.61 18.22 -0.31
CA VAL A 299 6.28 17.66 1.01
C VAL A 299 5.98 16.16 0.91
N LEU A 300 5.23 15.73 -0.10
CA LEU A 300 4.92 14.32 -0.31
C LEU A 300 6.14 13.50 -0.76
N PHE A 301 7.07 14.07 -1.54
CA PHE A 301 8.33 13.41 -1.85
C PHE A 301 9.27 13.28 -0.65
N GLN A 302 9.14 14.12 0.38
CA GLN A 302 9.80 13.89 1.65
C GLN A 302 9.09 12.77 2.44
N ALA A 303 7.75 12.78 2.50
CA ALA A 303 6.97 11.77 3.22
C ALA A 303 7.09 10.37 2.60
N PHE A 304 7.18 10.30 1.28
CA PHE A 304 7.27 9.08 0.50
C PHE A 304 8.38 9.15 -0.56
N PRO A 305 9.67 9.15 -0.15
CA PRO A 305 10.79 9.32 -1.09
C PRO A 305 10.82 8.29 -2.21
N PHE A 306 10.27 7.12 -1.92
CA PHE A 306 10.24 5.94 -2.75
C PHE A 306 9.07 5.88 -3.75
N LEU A 307 8.09 6.79 -3.68
CA LEU A 307 7.02 6.87 -4.68
C LEU A 307 7.51 7.57 -5.95
N THR A 308 6.99 7.12 -7.09
CA THR A 308 7.23 7.74 -8.40
C THR A 308 6.40 9.03 -8.55
N ALA A 309 6.78 9.90 -9.49
CA ALA A 309 6.01 11.11 -9.79
C ALA A 309 4.51 10.83 -10.09
N PRO A 310 4.16 9.82 -10.93
CA PRO A 310 2.75 9.43 -11.13
C PRO A 310 2.03 9.02 -9.85
N GLN A 311 2.71 8.30 -8.94
CA GLN A 311 2.13 7.91 -7.66
C GLN A 311 1.89 9.13 -6.76
N ILE A 312 2.81 10.09 -6.71
CA ILE A 312 2.61 11.35 -5.96
C ILE A 312 1.46 12.17 -6.53
N ALA A 313 1.40 12.33 -7.86
CA ALA A 313 0.29 13.03 -8.52
C ALA A 313 -1.05 12.38 -8.18
N GLN A 314 -1.13 11.07 -8.31
CA GLN A 314 -2.34 10.32 -8.00
C GLN A 314 -2.70 10.31 -6.51
N THR A 315 -1.72 10.35 -5.61
CA THR A 315 -1.98 10.58 -4.19
C THR A 315 -2.67 11.93 -4.00
N MET A 316 -2.12 13.03 -4.54
CA MET A 316 -2.74 14.37 -4.45
C MET A 316 -4.16 14.40 -5.02
N PHE A 317 -4.36 13.76 -6.17
CA PHE A 317 -5.65 13.65 -6.84
C PHE A 317 -6.69 12.89 -6.01
N THR A 318 -6.35 11.70 -5.55
CA THR A 318 -7.31 10.83 -4.86
C THR A 318 -7.59 11.23 -3.41
N THR A 319 -6.81 12.16 -2.87
CA THR A 319 -7.04 12.76 -1.54
C THR A 319 -7.58 14.17 -1.60
N ALA A 320 -7.73 14.77 -2.78
CA ALA A 320 -8.30 16.11 -2.92
C ALA A 320 -9.68 16.24 -2.25
N THR A 321 -9.96 17.42 -1.74
CA THR A 321 -11.29 17.80 -1.28
C THR A 321 -12.18 18.00 -2.51
N HIS A 322 -13.14 17.11 -2.71
CA HIS A 322 -14.06 17.15 -3.84
C HIS A 322 -14.85 18.47 -3.87
N LEU A 323 -14.97 19.06 -5.07
CA LEU A 323 -15.72 20.28 -5.35
C LEU A 323 -16.54 20.10 -6.62
N GLY A 324 -17.70 20.77 -6.71
CA GLY A 324 -18.59 20.72 -7.86
C GLY A 324 -19.53 19.50 -7.87
N ASP A 325 -20.16 19.26 -9.01
CA ASP A 325 -21.11 18.17 -9.19
C ASP A 325 -20.43 16.85 -9.55
N GLY A 326 -21.13 15.74 -9.29
CA GLY A 326 -20.70 14.38 -9.64
C GLY A 326 -20.30 13.54 -8.43
N PRO A 327 -19.77 12.33 -8.67
CA PRO A 327 -19.39 11.44 -7.58
C PRO A 327 -18.05 11.87 -6.97
N ALA A 328 -17.97 11.88 -5.63
CA ALA A 328 -16.81 12.36 -4.88
C ALA A 328 -15.50 11.59 -5.16
N ASN A 329 -15.60 10.41 -5.77
CA ASN A 329 -14.47 9.56 -6.10
C ASN A 329 -13.99 9.72 -7.56
N ALA A 330 -14.51 10.67 -8.32
CA ALA A 330 -14.08 10.93 -9.70
C ALA A 330 -13.87 12.43 -9.97
N PRO A 331 -12.99 12.79 -10.92
CA PRO A 331 -12.78 14.17 -11.28
C PRO A 331 -13.90 14.73 -12.18
N ASN A 332 -14.10 16.05 -12.14
CA ASN A 332 -15.01 16.78 -13.02
C ASN A 332 -14.29 17.83 -13.88
N ALA A 333 -14.98 18.36 -14.89
CA ALA A 333 -14.40 19.28 -15.87
C ALA A 333 -14.10 20.69 -15.29
N THR A 334 -14.62 21.04 -14.13
CA THR A 334 -14.40 22.38 -13.54
C THR A 334 -13.18 22.36 -12.63
N PHE A 335 -13.20 21.49 -11.63
CA PHE A 335 -12.23 21.43 -10.54
C PHE A 335 -11.22 20.27 -10.69
N GLY A 336 -11.38 19.43 -11.70
CA GLY A 336 -10.60 18.20 -11.83
C GLY A 336 -10.90 17.30 -10.64
N TRP A 337 -9.86 16.84 -9.94
CA TRP A 337 -10.01 16.05 -8.71
C TRP A 337 -10.51 16.84 -7.51
N GLY A 338 -10.52 18.18 -7.57
CA GLY A 338 -10.93 19.06 -6.48
C GLY A 338 -9.78 19.85 -5.89
N LEU A 339 -10.04 20.50 -4.76
CA LEU A 339 -9.05 21.30 -4.03
C LEU A 339 -7.99 20.40 -3.40
N LEU A 340 -6.72 20.72 -3.61
CA LEU A 340 -5.58 20.09 -2.92
C LEU A 340 -5.83 19.98 -1.40
N ASN A 341 -5.61 18.78 -0.87
CA ASN A 341 -5.66 18.51 0.56
C ASN A 341 -4.38 17.78 0.96
N LEU A 342 -3.37 18.55 1.37
CA LEU A 342 -2.05 18.08 1.74
C LEU A 342 -2.09 17.26 3.03
N GLY A 343 -2.89 17.68 4.01
CA GLY A 343 -3.06 16.95 5.27
C GLY A 343 -3.60 15.53 5.09
N LYS A 344 -4.54 15.34 4.15
CA LYS A 344 -4.99 14.00 3.75
C LYS A 344 -3.96 13.29 2.86
N ALA A 345 -3.27 13.99 1.97
CA ALA A 345 -2.29 13.39 1.06
C ALA A 345 -1.09 12.75 1.77
N ILE A 346 -0.63 13.31 2.89
CA ILE A 346 0.47 12.74 3.69
C ILE A 346 0.10 11.42 4.40
N ASP A 347 -1.16 10.99 4.33
CA ASP A 347 -1.64 9.68 4.78
C ASP A 347 -1.71 8.65 3.63
N GLY A 348 -1.12 8.94 2.47
CA GLY A 348 -1.08 8.03 1.31
C GLY A 348 -2.26 8.22 0.34
N PRO A 349 -2.39 7.41 -0.72
CA PRO A 349 -3.47 7.57 -1.70
C PRO A 349 -4.85 7.29 -1.09
N GLY A 350 -5.89 7.96 -1.61
CA GLY A 350 -7.30 7.65 -1.28
C GLY A 350 -7.92 6.59 -2.20
N GLN A 351 -7.30 6.37 -3.37
CA GLN A 351 -7.75 5.36 -4.34
C GLN A 351 -6.57 4.81 -5.16
N LEU A 352 -6.68 3.56 -5.59
CA LEU A 352 -5.87 2.96 -6.66
C LEU A 352 -6.70 2.93 -7.95
N THR A 353 -6.52 3.93 -8.83
CA THR A 353 -7.25 3.95 -10.12
C THR A 353 -6.64 2.99 -11.16
N SER A 354 -5.49 2.40 -10.85
CA SER A 354 -4.76 1.41 -11.64
C SER A 354 -3.87 0.59 -10.71
N ASP A 355 -3.27 -0.48 -11.22
CA ASP A 355 -2.35 -1.31 -10.44
C ASP A 355 -1.11 -0.52 -10.04
N TRP A 356 -0.77 -0.57 -8.75
CA TRP A 356 0.40 0.10 -8.19
C TRP A 356 1.48 -0.91 -7.85
N THR A 357 2.70 -0.67 -8.33
CA THR A 357 3.90 -1.28 -7.75
C THR A 357 4.55 -0.27 -6.83
N VAL A 358 4.56 -0.54 -5.52
CA VAL A 358 5.22 0.31 -4.51
C VAL A 358 6.54 -0.32 -4.14
N ASN A 359 7.63 0.27 -4.61
CA ASN A 359 8.99 -0.12 -4.28
C ASN A 359 9.49 0.68 -3.10
N THR A 360 9.51 0.14 -1.89
CA THR A 360 9.98 0.85 -0.69
C THR A 360 11.51 0.87 -0.55
N THR A 361 12.23 0.76 -1.66
CA THR A 361 13.67 1.03 -1.75
C THR A 361 13.90 2.25 -2.61
N TYR A 362 14.61 3.25 -2.08
CA TYR A 362 14.99 4.45 -2.82
C TYR A 362 16.47 4.76 -2.58
N ASN A 363 17.24 5.05 -3.63
CA ASN A 363 18.68 5.27 -3.58
C ASN A 363 19.46 4.21 -2.78
N GLY A 364 19.06 2.94 -2.93
CA GLY A 364 19.67 1.80 -2.24
C GLY A 364 19.30 1.64 -0.76
N GLN A 365 18.43 2.50 -0.22
CA GLN A 365 17.99 2.46 1.18
C GLN A 365 16.56 1.94 1.29
N ALA A 366 16.29 1.17 2.35
CA ALA A 366 14.96 0.69 2.69
C ALA A 366 14.19 1.76 3.48
N TYR A 367 12.95 2.03 3.09
CA TYR A 367 12.09 3.02 3.75
C TYR A 367 10.90 2.38 4.46
N TYR A 368 10.43 3.06 5.50
CA TYR A 368 9.11 2.85 6.07
C TYR A 368 8.13 3.81 5.43
N GLY A 369 7.05 3.30 4.86
CA GLY A 369 5.93 4.09 4.34
C GLY A 369 4.64 3.73 5.06
N ARG A 370 3.80 4.72 5.35
CA ARG A 370 2.50 4.50 5.99
C ARG A 370 1.38 5.08 5.16
N PHE A 371 0.43 4.24 4.74
CA PHE A 371 -0.82 4.64 4.12
C PHE A 371 -1.98 4.43 5.09
N ALA A 372 -2.54 5.51 5.60
CA ALA A 372 -3.59 5.50 6.62
C ALA A 372 -4.96 5.92 6.10
N ASN A 373 -5.03 6.47 4.89
CA ASN A 373 -6.29 6.73 4.23
C ASN A 373 -7.08 5.43 3.99
N ALA A 374 -8.40 5.55 3.88
CA ALA A 374 -9.20 4.50 3.28
C ALA A 374 -8.89 4.46 1.78
N ILE A 375 -8.42 3.30 1.29
CA ILE A 375 -7.98 3.13 -0.10
C ILE A 375 -9.03 2.31 -0.84
N SER A 376 -9.69 2.92 -1.82
CA SER A 376 -10.64 2.24 -2.71
C SER A 376 -10.11 2.17 -4.15
N GLY A 377 -10.95 1.80 -5.12
CA GLY A 377 -10.61 1.82 -6.54
C GLY A 377 -10.47 0.43 -7.16
N VAL A 378 -10.17 0.42 -8.45
CA VAL A 378 -10.15 -0.80 -9.28
C VAL A 378 -8.78 -1.50 -9.30
N GLY A 379 -7.72 -0.77 -8.98
CA GLY A 379 -6.35 -1.27 -9.04
C GLY A 379 -5.97 -2.22 -7.90
N GLY A 380 -4.89 -2.96 -8.10
CA GLY A 380 -4.21 -3.78 -7.10
C GLY A 380 -2.95 -3.13 -6.55
N LEU A 381 -2.39 -3.75 -5.51
CA LEU A 381 -1.18 -3.29 -4.84
C LEU A 381 -0.11 -4.39 -4.90
N THR A 382 1.01 -4.11 -5.55
CA THR A 382 2.21 -4.94 -5.52
C THR A 382 3.30 -4.26 -4.70
N LYS A 383 3.62 -4.82 -3.54
CA LYS A 383 4.68 -4.36 -2.66
C LYS A 383 6.01 -5.04 -3.03
N VAL A 384 7.00 -4.24 -3.41
CA VAL A 384 8.39 -4.66 -3.68
C VAL A 384 9.38 -3.80 -2.87
N GLY A 385 10.68 -4.05 -3.03
CA GLY A 385 11.72 -3.35 -2.29
C GLY A 385 11.91 -3.89 -0.87
N LEU A 386 13.00 -3.48 -0.24
CA LEU A 386 13.49 -4.05 1.02
C LEU A 386 12.76 -3.48 2.26
N GLY A 387 12.14 -2.31 2.12
CA GLY A 387 11.46 -1.63 3.22
C GLY A 387 10.07 -2.17 3.57
N THR A 388 9.39 -1.44 4.44
CA THR A 388 8.05 -1.76 4.96
C THR A 388 7.02 -0.77 4.44
N LEU A 389 5.90 -1.28 3.95
CA LEU A 389 4.69 -0.48 3.69
C LEU A 389 3.62 -0.88 4.71
N GLU A 390 3.22 0.07 5.55
CA GLU A 390 2.08 -0.08 6.46
C GLU A 390 0.78 0.38 5.79
N LEU A 391 -0.24 -0.48 5.85
CA LEU A 391 -1.63 -0.14 5.56
C LEU A 391 -2.38 0.00 6.89
N ALA A 392 -2.79 1.21 7.22
CA ALA A 392 -3.46 1.53 8.49
C ALA A 392 -4.94 1.87 8.37
N GLY A 393 -5.40 2.22 7.17
CA GLY A 393 -6.79 2.53 6.88
C GLY A 393 -7.63 1.32 6.43
N THR A 394 -8.84 1.62 5.98
CA THR A 394 -9.76 0.65 5.38
C THR A 394 -9.48 0.48 3.89
N ASN A 395 -8.96 -0.67 3.49
CA ASN A 395 -8.53 -0.92 2.11
C ASN A 395 -9.55 -1.83 1.40
N THR A 396 -10.29 -1.25 0.46
CA THR A 396 -11.41 -1.88 -0.26
C THR A 396 -11.19 -1.93 -1.77
N TYR A 397 -9.98 -1.63 -2.25
CA TYR A 397 -9.65 -1.72 -3.66
C TYR A 397 -9.85 -3.16 -4.19
N ALA A 398 -10.28 -3.26 -5.45
CA ALA A 398 -10.73 -4.51 -6.05
C ALA A 398 -9.57 -5.41 -6.52
N GLY A 399 -8.47 -4.82 -6.97
CA GLY A 399 -7.32 -5.57 -7.48
C GLY A 399 -6.57 -6.35 -6.39
N PRO A 400 -5.75 -7.34 -6.77
CA PRO A 400 -5.06 -8.20 -5.82
C PRO A 400 -3.99 -7.45 -5.03
N THR A 401 -3.68 -7.95 -3.83
CA THR A 401 -2.50 -7.52 -3.07
C THR A 401 -1.39 -8.57 -3.19
N THR A 402 -0.25 -8.18 -3.76
CA THR A 402 0.94 -9.02 -3.88
C THR A 402 2.08 -8.48 -3.03
N VAL A 403 2.65 -9.30 -2.16
CA VAL A 403 3.86 -8.99 -1.39
C VAL A 403 5.02 -9.73 -2.04
N ALA A 404 5.68 -9.07 -2.98
CA ALA A 404 6.79 -9.63 -3.76
C ALA A 404 8.16 -9.42 -3.10
N GLY A 405 8.30 -8.42 -2.22
CA GLY A 405 9.52 -8.17 -1.47
C GLY A 405 9.34 -7.24 -0.27
N GLY A 406 10.21 -7.42 0.73
CA GLY A 406 10.17 -6.66 1.98
C GLY A 406 8.90 -6.97 2.78
N THR A 407 8.40 -5.99 3.53
CA THR A 407 7.24 -6.19 4.41
C THR A 407 6.03 -5.38 3.97
N LEU A 408 4.88 -6.04 3.84
CA LEU A 408 3.58 -5.38 3.90
C LEU A 408 3.01 -5.58 5.31
N PHE A 409 2.77 -4.50 6.02
CA PHE A 409 2.22 -4.50 7.37
C PHE A 409 0.77 -4.00 7.34
N LEU A 410 -0.21 -4.87 7.61
CA LEU A 410 -1.58 -4.44 7.91
C LEU A 410 -1.68 -4.14 9.40
N SER A 411 -1.80 -2.86 9.76
CA SER A 411 -1.85 -2.41 11.16
C SER A 411 -3.10 -2.91 11.89
N ALA A 412 -3.14 -2.80 13.23
CA ALA A 412 -4.28 -3.21 14.03
C ALA A 412 -5.59 -2.47 13.69
N SER A 413 -5.53 -1.22 13.23
CA SER A 413 -6.70 -0.49 12.73
C SER A 413 -7.00 -0.76 11.25
N GLY A 414 -6.06 -1.41 10.55
CA GLY A 414 -6.14 -1.65 9.11
C GLY A 414 -7.11 -2.78 8.76
N SER A 415 -7.79 -2.63 7.65
CA SER A 415 -8.53 -3.72 7.00
C SER A 415 -8.15 -3.87 5.54
N LEU A 416 -8.21 -5.10 5.04
CA LEU A 416 -7.91 -5.41 3.65
C LEU A 416 -8.90 -6.43 3.09
N THR A 417 -9.67 -6.04 2.07
CA THR A 417 -10.66 -6.92 1.45
C THR A 417 -10.07 -7.77 0.33
N SER A 418 -9.04 -7.28 -0.36
CA SER A 418 -8.42 -7.98 -1.50
C SER A 418 -7.73 -9.29 -1.07
N PRO A 419 -7.67 -10.32 -1.93
CA PRO A 419 -6.82 -11.48 -1.73
C PRO A 419 -5.34 -11.09 -1.60
N VAL A 420 -4.60 -11.79 -0.72
CA VAL A 420 -3.18 -11.52 -0.46
C VAL A 420 -2.33 -12.68 -0.96
N SER A 421 -1.34 -12.40 -1.81
CA SER A 421 -0.31 -13.33 -2.25
C SER A 421 1.05 -12.89 -1.74
N VAL A 422 1.69 -13.68 -0.88
CA VAL A 422 3.03 -13.45 -0.34
C VAL A 422 4.01 -14.34 -1.09
N GLN A 423 4.95 -13.74 -1.81
CA GLN A 423 5.99 -14.47 -2.54
C GLN A 423 7.18 -14.80 -1.63
N SER A 424 8.13 -15.58 -2.12
CA SER A 424 9.24 -16.12 -1.31
C SER A 424 10.11 -15.08 -0.61
N ALA A 425 10.27 -13.88 -1.21
CA ALA A 425 11.01 -12.77 -0.62
C ALA A 425 10.12 -11.78 0.18
N GLY A 426 8.81 -12.05 0.25
CA GLY A 426 7.82 -11.20 0.90
C GLY A 426 7.54 -11.61 2.34
N THR A 427 7.22 -10.61 3.15
CA THR A 427 6.66 -10.77 4.50
C THR A 427 5.32 -10.06 4.59
N TYR A 428 4.27 -10.78 4.97
CA TYR A 428 2.98 -10.17 5.32
C TYR A 428 2.79 -10.23 6.84
N LEU A 429 2.78 -9.04 7.47
CA LEU A 429 2.49 -8.88 8.88
C LEU A 429 1.04 -8.40 9.02
N ASN A 430 0.14 -9.29 9.47
CA ASN A 430 -1.26 -9.00 9.68
C ASN A 430 -1.57 -8.81 11.17
N ALA A 431 -1.71 -7.56 11.61
CA ALA A 431 -2.27 -7.22 12.92
C ALA A 431 -3.74 -6.81 12.86
N GLY A 432 -4.25 -6.46 11.67
CA GLY A 432 -5.63 -6.01 11.43
C GLY A 432 -6.56 -7.12 10.97
N TRP A 433 -7.46 -6.78 10.04
CA TRP A 433 -8.44 -7.70 9.48
C TRP A 433 -8.24 -7.90 7.97
N THR A 434 -7.94 -9.14 7.57
CA THR A 434 -7.92 -9.55 6.16
C THR A 434 -9.19 -10.36 5.86
N GLN A 435 -10.03 -9.87 4.95
CA GLN A 435 -11.28 -10.56 4.60
C GLN A 435 -11.04 -11.83 3.78
N SER A 436 -10.19 -11.72 2.77
CA SER A 436 -9.92 -12.78 1.80
C SER A 436 -8.91 -13.79 2.34
N SER A 437 -8.68 -14.86 1.57
CA SER A 437 -7.65 -15.84 1.89
C SER A 437 -6.24 -15.27 1.66
N VAL A 438 -5.26 -15.84 2.36
CA VAL A 438 -3.84 -15.55 2.18
C VAL A 438 -3.15 -16.75 1.55
N SER A 439 -2.47 -16.54 0.42
CA SER A 439 -1.53 -17.50 -0.17
C SER A 439 -0.11 -17.09 0.22
N ASN A 440 0.61 -17.94 0.93
CA ASN A 440 1.93 -17.63 1.47
C ASN A 440 3.01 -18.60 0.97
N ALA A 441 3.98 -18.09 0.20
CA ALA A 441 5.23 -18.75 -0.14
C ALA A 441 6.44 -18.13 0.58
N GLY A 442 6.26 -17.02 1.29
CA GLY A 442 7.30 -16.33 2.07
C GLY A 442 7.04 -16.45 3.57
N LEU A 443 7.01 -15.31 4.26
CA LEU A 443 6.70 -15.23 5.69
C LEU A 443 5.33 -14.59 5.94
N LEU A 444 4.46 -15.31 6.64
CA LEU A 444 3.20 -14.79 7.18
C LEU A 444 3.30 -14.69 8.70
N ILE A 445 3.08 -13.50 9.25
CA ILE A 445 2.93 -13.27 10.69
C ILE A 445 1.51 -12.75 10.93
N ASN A 446 0.67 -13.53 11.61
CA ASN A 446 -0.72 -13.21 11.89
C ASN A 446 -0.97 -13.04 13.39
N THR A 447 -1.19 -11.80 13.82
CA THR A 447 -1.67 -11.47 15.18
C THR A 447 -3.11 -10.96 15.16
N GLY A 448 -3.63 -10.59 13.99
CA GLY A 448 -4.99 -10.13 13.77
C GLY A 448 -5.93 -11.26 13.33
N THR A 449 -6.85 -10.95 12.41
CA THR A 449 -7.83 -11.90 11.86
C THR A 449 -7.66 -12.08 10.35
N ILE A 450 -7.65 -13.32 9.89
CA ILE A 450 -7.79 -13.71 8.47
C ILE A 450 -9.10 -14.48 8.31
N SER A 451 -10.08 -13.92 7.62
CA SER A 451 -11.39 -14.55 7.47
C SER A 451 -11.38 -15.68 6.44
N GLY A 452 -10.73 -15.51 5.29
CA GLY A 452 -10.77 -16.45 4.17
C GLY A 452 -9.92 -17.73 4.30
N GLY A 453 -9.17 -17.90 5.39
CA GLY A 453 -8.23 -19.02 5.56
C GLY A 453 -6.86 -18.75 4.93
N ALA A 454 -6.00 -19.77 4.94
CA ALA A 454 -4.63 -19.64 4.42
C ALA A 454 -4.16 -20.89 3.65
N THR A 455 -3.42 -20.66 2.56
CA THR A 455 -2.59 -21.68 1.91
C THR A 455 -1.13 -21.34 2.18
N ASN A 456 -0.42 -22.18 2.92
CA ASN A 456 0.95 -21.93 3.38
C ASN A 456 1.94 -22.93 2.77
N ALA A 457 2.75 -22.46 1.84
CA ALA A 457 3.94 -23.14 1.33
C ALA A 457 5.24 -22.60 1.97
N GLY A 458 5.20 -21.42 2.58
CA GLY A 458 6.32 -20.80 3.30
C GLY A 458 6.27 -21.04 4.81
N THR A 459 6.61 -20.01 5.59
CA THR A 459 6.49 -20.02 7.05
C THR A 459 5.30 -19.17 7.49
N ALA A 460 4.41 -19.73 8.31
CA ALA A 460 3.28 -19.04 8.91
C ALA A 460 3.36 -19.11 10.44
N LEU A 461 3.41 -17.94 11.08
CA LEU A 461 3.35 -17.77 12.53
C LEU A 461 2.00 -17.11 12.86
N SER A 462 1.10 -17.83 13.52
CA SER A 462 -0.24 -17.32 13.84
C SER A 462 -0.51 -17.37 15.34
N SER A 463 -0.56 -16.21 15.98
CA SER A 463 -1.10 -16.03 17.34
C SER A 463 -2.50 -15.43 17.35
N GLY A 464 -2.97 -14.94 16.20
CA GLY A 464 -4.31 -14.39 16.00
C GLY A 464 -5.35 -15.44 15.58
N VAL A 465 -6.34 -15.00 14.82
CA VAL A 465 -7.44 -15.84 14.32
C VAL A 465 -7.30 -16.07 12.82
N ILE A 466 -7.41 -17.32 12.39
CA ILE A 466 -7.69 -17.71 11.01
C ILE A 466 -9.06 -18.38 11.01
N ALA A 467 -10.09 -17.69 10.51
CA ALA A 467 -11.45 -18.21 10.58
C ALA A 467 -11.68 -19.37 9.59
N GLY A 468 -11.09 -19.27 8.40
CA GLY A 468 -11.09 -20.35 7.41
C GLY A 468 -10.16 -21.51 7.74
N GLY A 469 -10.13 -22.50 6.87
CA GLY A 469 -9.18 -23.62 6.96
C GLY A 469 -7.74 -23.20 6.60
N VAL A 470 -6.77 -24.02 7.02
CA VAL A 470 -5.37 -23.86 6.67
C VAL A 470 -4.89 -25.09 5.89
N ALA A 471 -4.41 -24.88 4.67
CA ALA A 471 -3.66 -25.87 3.91
C ALA A 471 -2.16 -25.58 4.05
N ASN A 472 -1.42 -26.44 4.73
CA ASN A 472 -0.01 -26.27 5.04
C ASN A 472 0.87 -27.30 4.34
N SER A 473 1.70 -26.86 3.40
CA SER A 473 2.82 -27.61 2.82
C SER A 473 4.19 -27.11 3.29
N GLY A 474 4.24 -25.95 3.96
CA GLY A 474 5.46 -25.39 4.57
C GLY A 474 5.51 -25.60 6.08
N THR A 475 5.92 -24.56 6.81
CA THR A 475 5.98 -24.54 8.28
C THR A 475 4.84 -23.70 8.87
N LEU A 476 4.04 -24.30 9.74
CA LEU A 476 2.99 -23.62 10.50
C LEU A 476 3.30 -23.68 12.00
N SER A 477 3.30 -22.54 12.67
CA SER A 477 3.24 -22.43 14.13
C SER A 477 1.97 -21.69 14.53
N ASN A 478 1.00 -22.41 15.07
CA ASN A 478 -0.26 -21.86 15.56
C ASN A 478 -0.25 -21.83 17.10
N SER A 479 -0.32 -20.63 17.68
CA SER A 479 -0.60 -20.40 19.10
C SER A 479 -1.93 -19.69 19.33
N GLY A 480 -2.62 -19.28 18.25
CA GLY A 480 -3.94 -18.67 18.28
C GLY A 480 -5.05 -19.66 17.91
N THR A 481 -6.01 -19.19 17.12
CA THR A 481 -7.18 -19.99 16.72
C THR A 481 -7.22 -20.15 15.21
N VAL A 482 -7.23 -21.39 14.74
CA VAL A 482 -7.70 -21.75 13.40
C VAL A 482 -9.12 -22.30 13.58
N ALA A 483 -10.16 -21.55 13.20
CA ALA A 483 -11.53 -22.01 13.41
C ALA A 483 -11.92 -23.12 12.43
N GLY A 484 -11.38 -23.08 11.20
CA GLY A 484 -11.50 -24.16 10.22
C GLY A 484 -10.64 -25.38 10.55
N GLY A 485 -10.51 -26.29 9.58
CA GLY A 485 -9.63 -27.47 9.70
C GLY A 485 -8.20 -27.20 9.21
N LEU A 486 -7.28 -28.06 9.63
CA LEU A 486 -5.90 -28.09 9.14
C LEU A 486 -5.71 -29.26 8.17
N THR A 487 -5.24 -28.98 6.96
CA THR A 487 -4.66 -29.99 6.06
C THR A 487 -3.15 -29.80 6.04
N ASN A 488 -2.39 -30.75 6.58
CA ASN A 488 -0.95 -30.64 6.76
C ASN A 488 -0.18 -31.70 5.95
N THR A 489 0.57 -31.26 4.96
CA THR A 489 1.59 -32.05 4.23
C THR A 489 3.01 -31.64 4.64
N GLY A 490 3.19 -30.49 5.30
CA GLY A 490 4.46 -29.99 5.81
C GLY A 490 4.66 -30.24 7.31
N THR A 491 5.20 -29.26 8.02
CA THR A 491 5.39 -29.28 9.48
C THR A 491 4.44 -28.32 10.18
N ALA A 492 3.70 -28.80 11.17
CA ALA A 492 2.78 -27.99 11.96
C ALA A 492 3.01 -28.18 13.45
N LEU A 493 3.13 -27.06 14.18
CA LEU A 493 3.06 -26.98 15.64
C LEU A 493 1.77 -26.26 16.03
N ASN A 494 0.90 -26.94 16.75
CA ASN A 494 -0.30 -26.37 17.34
C ASN A 494 -0.16 -26.31 18.87
N THR A 495 -0.08 -25.11 19.41
CA THR A 495 -0.19 -24.81 20.85
C THR A 495 -1.50 -24.09 21.20
N GLY A 496 -2.23 -23.61 20.19
CA GLY A 496 -3.55 -22.99 20.33
C GLY A 496 -4.69 -23.96 19.99
N THR A 497 -5.72 -23.46 19.30
CA THR A 497 -6.91 -24.24 18.94
C THR A 497 -7.04 -24.41 17.43
N ILE A 498 -7.37 -25.62 16.98
CA ILE A 498 -7.83 -25.91 15.61
C ILE A 498 -9.24 -26.50 15.69
N GLY A 499 -10.22 -25.78 15.17
CA GLY A 499 -11.65 -26.06 15.31
C GLY A 499 -12.11 -27.27 14.50
N GLY A 500 -11.77 -27.31 13.21
CA GLY A 500 -12.24 -28.33 12.28
C GLY A 500 -11.54 -29.69 12.37
N GLY A 501 -10.58 -29.86 13.28
CA GLY A 501 -9.70 -31.03 13.32
C GLY A 501 -8.56 -30.94 12.31
N ALA A 502 -7.86 -32.06 12.08
CA ALA A 502 -6.69 -32.10 11.21
C ALA A 502 -6.62 -33.35 10.33
N THR A 503 -6.19 -33.15 9.08
CA THR A 503 -5.70 -34.20 8.17
C THR A 503 -4.20 -34.02 8.03
N ASN A 504 -3.42 -35.00 8.46
CA ASN A 504 -1.96 -34.94 8.52
C ASN A 504 -1.32 -36.06 7.70
N SER A 505 -0.58 -35.68 6.65
CA SER A 505 0.37 -36.56 5.95
C SER A 505 1.83 -36.14 6.14
N GLY A 506 2.08 -34.99 6.77
CA GLY A 506 3.40 -34.51 7.17
C GLY A 506 3.72 -34.78 8.65
N SER A 507 4.28 -33.79 9.33
CA SER A 507 4.60 -33.83 10.77
C SER A 507 3.72 -32.86 11.54
N LEU A 508 2.95 -33.36 12.52
CA LEU A 508 2.09 -32.56 13.39
C LEU A 508 2.50 -32.73 14.86
N ILE A 509 2.76 -31.63 15.55
CA ILE A 509 2.85 -31.58 17.01
C ILE A 509 1.62 -30.84 17.52
N ASN A 510 0.74 -31.54 18.24
CA ASN A 510 -0.40 -30.96 18.92
C ASN A 510 -0.14 -30.90 20.44
N ALA A 511 0.19 -29.71 20.93
CA ALA A 511 0.28 -29.39 22.36
C ALA A 511 -0.93 -28.57 22.86
N GLY A 512 -1.72 -28.01 21.94
CA GLY A 512 -2.98 -27.35 22.22
C GLY A 512 -4.19 -28.26 22.02
N THR A 513 -5.24 -27.73 21.39
CA THR A 513 -6.51 -28.43 21.17
C THR A 513 -6.81 -28.61 19.68
N LEU A 514 -7.11 -29.83 19.28
CA LEU A 514 -7.91 -30.12 18.08
C LEU A 514 -9.35 -30.36 18.55
N ALA A 515 -10.27 -29.45 18.23
CA ALA A 515 -11.67 -29.61 18.62
C ALA A 515 -12.41 -30.64 17.74
N GLY A 516 -11.90 -30.88 16.52
CA GLY A 516 -12.31 -31.98 15.65
C GLY A 516 -11.50 -33.26 15.84
N GLY A 517 -11.63 -34.19 14.89
CA GLY A 517 -10.84 -35.42 14.84
C GLY A 517 -9.47 -35.23 14.18
N LEU A 518 -8.68 -36.31 14.16
CA LEU A 518 -7.40 -36.39 13.46
C LEU A 518 -7.39 -37.56 12.47
N THR A 519 -7.12 -37.30 11.20
CA THR A 519 -6.72 -38.33 10.23
C THR A 519 -5.22 -38.23 10.00
N ASN A 520 -4.47 -39.28 10.32
CA ASN A 520 -3.01 -39.28 10.31
C ASN A 520 -2.45 -40.40 9.42
N THR A 521 -1.79 -40.01 8.33
CA THR A 521 -0.96 -40.90 7.50
C THR A 521 0.54 -40.61 7.64
N GLY A 522 0.90 -39.47 8.25
CA GLY A 522 2.27 -39.06 8.54
C GLY A 522 2.69 -39.36 9.99
N THR A 523 3.38 -38.39 10.61
CA THR A 523 3.76 -38.45 12.03
C THR A 523 2.97 -37.41 12.84
N ALA A 524 2.35 -37.85 13.92
CA ALA A 524 1.64 -36.98 14.85
C ALA A 524 2.09 -37.23 16.31
N LEU A 525 2.41 -36.16 17.02
CA LEU A 525 2.65 -36.15 18.47
C LEU A 525 1.53 -35.35 19.14
N ASN A 526 0.72 -36.02 19.95
CA ASN A 526 -0.32 -35.39 20.76
C ASN A 526 0.10 -35.35 22.23
N THR A 527 0.40 -34.15 22.73
CA THR A 527 0.61 -33.85 24.15
C THR A 527 -0.54 -33.04 24.75
N GLY A 528 -1.37 -32.42 23.91
CA GLY A 528 -2.56 -31.68 24.30
C GLY A 528 -3.84 -32.51 24.21
N ALA A 529 -4.88 -31.96 23.60
CA ALA A 529 -6.20 -32.60 23.47
C ALA A 529 -6.64 -32.75 22.01
N ILE A 530 -7.23 -33.90 21.69
CA ILE A 530 -8.00 -34.15 20.48
C ILE A 530 -9.40 -34.53 20.93
N ALA A 531 -10.39 -33.67 20.71
CA ALA A 531 -11.75 -33.92 21.19
C ALA A 531 -12.48 -34.99 20.35
N GLY A 532 -12.22 -35.02 19.03
CA GLY A 532 -12.81 -36.00 18.13
C GLY A 532 -12.10 -37.36 18.12
N GLY A 533 -12.53 -38.21 17.20
CA GLY A 533 -11.89 -39.51 16.95
C GLY A 533 -10.62 -39.39 16.12
N VAL A 534 -9.77 -40.41 16.19
CA VAL A 534 -8.51 -40.48 15.46
C VAL A 534 -8.50 -41.69 14.53
N ILE A 535 -8.10 -41.47 13.28
CA ILE A 535 -7.81 -42.52 12.31
C ILE A 535 -6.32 -42.41 11.97
N SER A 536 -5.53 -43.43 12.29
CA SER A 536 -4.08 -43.41 12.07
C SER A 536 -3.60 -44.64 11.32
N SER A 537 -3.05 -44.43 10.13
CA SER A 537 -2.24 -45.40 9.41
C SER A 537 -0.74 -45.09 9.45
N GLY A 538 -0.37 -43.90 9.95
CA GLY A 538 1.02 -43.47 10.16
C GLY A 538 1.53 -43.75 11.58
N ILE A 539 2.40 -42.87 12.07
CA ILE A 539 2.92 -42.89 13.44
C ILE A 539 2.15 -41.88 14.29
N LEU A 540 1.56 -42.34 15.40
CA LEU A 540 0.89 -41.52 16.39
C LEU A 540 1.51 -41.77 17.76
N SER A 541 2.03 -40.71 18.40
CA SER A 541 2.42 -40.73 19.81
C SER A 541 1.42 -39.89 20.61
N ASN A 542 0.77 -40.49 21.60
CA ASN A 542 -0.23 -39.84 22.44
C ASN A 542 0.19 -39.89 23.91
N SER A 543 0.59 -38.74 24.46
CA SER A 543 0.73 -38.55 25.90
C SER A 543 -0.37 -37.63 26.49
N GLY A 544 -1.19 -37.03 25.63
CA GLY A 544 -2.31 -36.17 25.99
C GLY A 544 -3.65 -36.92 26.07
N ALA A 545 -4.73 -36.26 25.65
CA ALA A 545 -6.08 -36.81 25.66
C ALA A 545 -6.66 -36.96 24.25
N ILE A 546 -7.33 -38.08 23.98
CA ILE A 546 -8.14 -38.33 22.79
C ILE A 546 -9.58 -38.63 23.23
N GLY A 547 -10.56 -37.91 22.68
CA GLY A 547 -11.96 -37.96 23.13
C GLY A 547 -12.88 -38.95 22.38
N GLY A 548 -12.66 -39.15 21.08
CA GLY A 548 -13.61 -39.84 20.19
C GLY A 548 -13.19 -41.22 19.66
N GLY A 549 -12.30 -41.91 20.37
CA GLY A 549 -11.79 -43.23 20.01
C GLY A 549 -10.64 -43.20 19.00
N VAL A 550 -9.94 -44.32 18.86
CA VAL A 550 -8.82 -44.47 17.90
C VAL A 550 -9.02 -45.68 17.01
N ALA A 551 -8.92 -45.48 15.69
CA ALA A 551 -8.77 -46.55 14.69
C ALA A 551 -7.32 -46.57 14.19
N ASN A 552 -6.56 -47.63 14.50
CA ASN A 552 -5.14 -47.73 14.21
C ASN A 552 -4.84 -48.88 13.24
N THR A 553 -4.21 -48.57 12.11
CA THR A 553 -3.57 -49.54 11.20
C THR A 553 -2.06 -49.34 11.12
N GLY A 554 -1.53 -48.28 11.73
CA GLY A 554 -0.10 -47.96 11.79
C GLY A 554 0.52 -48.26 13.16
N LEU A 555 1.36 -47.34 13.65
CA LEU A 555 1.97 -47.39 14.98
C LEU A 555 1.33 -46.35 15.90
N LEU A 556 0.77 -46.81 17.01
CA LEU A 556 0.28 -45.97 18.11
C LEU A 556 1.14 -46.21 19.35
N ALA A 557 1.93 -45.23 19.77
CA ALA A 557 2.52 -45.21 21.11
C ALA A 557 1.63 -44.37 22.03
N THR A 558 1.19 -44.91 23.17
CA THR A 558 0.31 -44.18 24.09
C THR A 558 0.76 -44.28 25.54
N SER A 559 0.78 -43.13 26.21
CA SER A 559 0.91 -42.98 27.66
C SER A 559 -0.22 -42.13 28.27
N GLY A 560 -1.07 -41.55 27.41
CA GLY A 560 -2.16 -40.65 27.77
C GLY A 560 -3.52 -41.34 27.89
N THR A 561 -4.60 -40.57 27.70
CA THR A 561 -5.98 -41.08 27.72
C THR A 561 -6.54 -41.22 26.30
N ILE A 562 -7.27 -42.31 26.09
CA ILE A 562 -8.11 -42.54 24.91
C ILE A 562 -9.51 -42.85 25.41
N SER A 563 -10.45 -41.94 25.18
CA SER A 563 -11.88 -42.16 25.40
C SER A 563 -12.53 -42.62 24.11
N GLY A 564 -13.64 -43.36 24.18
CA GLY A 564 -14.41 -43.79 23.01
C GLY A 564 -13.93 -45.09 22.35
N GLY A 565 -12.92 -45.76 22.93
CA GLY A 565 -12.47 -47.08 22.52
C GLY A 565 -11.28 -47.09 21.55
N LEU A 566 -10.83 -48.30 21.22
CA LEU A 566 -9.69 -48.54 20.33
C LEU A 566 -10.02 -49.69 19.37
N THR A 567 -9.96 -49.44 18.07
CA THR A 567 -9.95 -50.47 17.02
C THR A 567 -8.54 -50.57 16.48
N ASN A 568 -7.87 -51.70 16.71
CA ASN A 568 -6.49 -51.94 16.27
C ASN A 568 -6.41 -53.02 15.20
N ALA A 569 -5.68 -52.72 14.13
CA ALA A 569 -5.19 -53.65 13.12
C ALA A 569 -3.68 -53.51 12.87
N GLY A 570 -3.01 -52.62 13.62
CA GLY A 570 -1.57 -52.33 13.53
C GLY A 570 -0.82 -52.65 14.82
N THR A 571 0.13 -51.80 15.20
CA THR A 571 0.88 -51.92 16.46
C THR A 571 0.49 -50.82 17.43
N VAL A 572 0.19 -51.20 18.67
CA VAL A 572 -0.04 -50.30 19.79
C VAL A 572 0.96 -50.60 20.89
N LEU A 573 1.73 -49.60 21.31
CA LEU A 573 2.69 -49.65 22.41
C LEU A 573 2.17 -48.77 23.55
N ALA A 574 1.56 -49.37 24.56
CA ALA A 574 1.05 -48.69 25.73
C ALA A 574 2.09 -48.72 26.86
N SER A 575 2.74 -47.59 27.10
CA SER A 575 3.71 -47.45 28.20
C SER A 575 3.05 -46.98 29.50
N ALA A 576 1.89 -46.33 29.41
CA ALA A 576 1.05 -45.98 30.54
C ALA A 576 -0.37 -45.60 30.05
N GLY A 577 -1.22 -45.14 30.97
CA GLY A 577 -2.41 -44.37 30.62
C GLY A 577 -3.72 -45.15 30.74
N ARG A 578 -4.74 -44.69 30.02
CA ARG A 578 -6.10 -45.26 30.10
C ARG A 578 -6.77 -45.33 28.73
N ILE A 579 -7.41 -46.46 28.43
CA ILE A 579 -8.24 -46.66 27.23
C ILE A 579 -9.67 -46.98 27.68
N ASP A 580 -10.56 -46.00 27.59
CA ASP A 580 -11.97 -46.12 27.97
C ASP A 580 -12.86 -46.41 26.77
N GLY A 581 -13.83 -47.29 26.97
CA GLY A 581 -14.72 -47.79 25.91
C GLY A 581 -14.25 -49.13 25.31
N PRO A 582 -14.96 -49.64 24.30
CA PRO A 582 -14.67 -50.95 23.69
C PRO A 582 -13.30 -50.99 23.02
N ILE A 583 -12.56 -52.07 23.24
CA ILE A 583 -11.28 -52.34 22.57
C ILE A 583 -11.45 -53.55 21.66
N ALA A 584 -11.21 -53.35 20.37
CA ALA A 584 -11.23 -54.39 19.34
C ALA A 584 -9.83 -54.52 18.73
N ASN A 585 -9.06 -55.50 19.17
CA ASN A 585 -7.79 -55.87 18.56
C ASN A 585 -8.07 -56.86 17.43
N ASN A 586 -8.43 -56.33 16.27
CA ASN A 586 -8.86 -57.10 15.10
C ASN A 586 -7.70 -57.78 14.38
N ALA A 587 -6.52 -57.15 14.39
CA ALA A 587 -5.26 -57.69 13.89
C ALA A 587 -4.08 -56.97 14.56
N GLY A 588 -2.89 -57.57 14.52
CA GLY A 588 -1.67 -56.93 15.02
C GLY A 588 -1.44 -57.04 16.53
N LEU A 589 -0.69 -56.10 17.09
CA LEU A 589 -0.13 -56.16 18.44
C LEU A 589 -0.67 -55.02 19.32
N LEU A 590 -1.19 -55.36 20.50
CA LEU A 590 -1.30 -54.44 21.62
C LEU A 590 -0.30 -54.88 22.69
N ALA A 591 0.82 -54.15 22.81
CA ALA A 591 1.83 -54.37 23.82
C ALA A 591 1.67 -53.39 24.98
N VAL A 592 1.58 -53.92 26.20
CA VAL A 592 1.52 -53.15 27.45
C VAL A 592 2.85 -53.30 28.17
N ALA A 593 3.60 -52.21 28.30
CA ALA A 593 4.93 -52.18 28.91
C ALA A 593 4.97 -51.44 30.26
N GLY A 594 3.90 -50.74 30.63
CA GLY A 594 3.74 -50.14 31.96
C GLY A 594 2.30 -50.23 32.46
N SER A 595 1.83 -49.26 33.24
CA SER A 595 0.51 -49.30 33.86
C SER A 595 -0.58 -48.79 32.91
N LEU A 596 -1.40 -49.71 32.41
CA LEU A 596 -2.56 -49.41 31.56
C LEU A 596 -3.85 -49.74 32.31
N ALA A 597 -4.84 -48.86 32.23
CA ALA A 597 -6.21 -49.13 32.68
C ALA A 597 -7.18 -49.13 31.48
N GLY A 598 -8.23 -49.94 31.56
CA GLY A 598 -9.33 -49.90 30.59
C GLY A 598 -10.67 -50.17 31.24
N THR A 599 -11.72 -49.50 30.76
CA THR A 599 -13.06 -49.58 31.37
C THR A 599 -14.08 -50.38 30.55
N GLY A 600 -13.89 -50.49 29.24
CA GLY A 600 -14.81 -51.20 28.34
C GLY A 600 -14.46 -52.68 28.12
N PRO A 601 -15.26 -53.39 27.30
CA PRO A 601 -14.95 -54.76 26.90
C PRO A 601 -13.73 -54.80 25.98
N PHE A 602 -12.97 -55.90 26.03
CA PHE A 602 -11.83 -56.15 25.16
C PHE A 602 -12.07 -57.42 24.32
N ALA A 603 -11.98 -57.30 23.01
CA ALA A 603 -11.98 -58.42 22.07
C ALA A 603 -10.61 -58.57 21.41
N ASN A 604 -9.96 -59.71 21.60
CA ASN A 604 -8.73 -60.10 20.90
C ASN A 604 -9.07 -61.12 19.81
N ALA A 605 -9.04 -60.70 18.54
CA ALA A 605 -9.41 -61.57 17.43
C ALA A 605 -8.34 -62.64 17.15
N ALA A 606 -8.74 -63.71 16.43
CA ALA A 606 -7.80 -64.70 15.94
C ALA A 606 -6.71 -64.05 15.06
N GLY A 607 -5.45 -64.38 15.32
CA GLY A 607 -4.29 -63.75 14.66
C GLY A 607 -3.83 -62.42 15.26
N ALA A 608 -4.54 -61.88 16.25
CA ALA A 608 -4.12 -60.71 17.01
C ALA A 608 -3.39 -61.12 18.31
N THR A 609 -2.52 -60.24 18.81
CA THR A 609 -1.72 -60.45 20.04
C THR A 609 -1.98 -59.35 21.05
N LEU A 610 -2.34 -59.74 22.28
CA LEU A 610 -2.22 -58.92 23.48
C LEU A 610 -0.97 -59.37 24.24
N ALA A 611 0.02 -58.50 24.39
CA ALA A 611 1.26 -58.80 25.11
C ALA A 611 1.43 -57.87 26.30
N VAL A 612 1.34 -58.39 27.53
CA VAL A 612 1.75 -57.67 28.74
C VAL A 612 3.21 -58.03 29.02
N THR A 613 4.10 -57.12 28.65
CA THR A 613 5.55 -57.31 28.66
C THR A 613 6.16 -57.06 30.04
N THR A 614 7.44 -57.37 30.23
CA THR A 614 8.17 -57.24 31.51
C THR A 614 7.95 -55.85 32.14
N GLY A 615 7.41 -55.81 33.36
CA GLY A 615 7.10 -54.57 34.08
C GLY A 615 5.73 -53.94 33.76
N GLY A 616 4.99 -54.50 32.80
CA GLY A 616 3.64 -54.08 32.44
C GLY A 616 2.57 -54.56 33.43
N SER A 617 1.55 -53.72 33.62
CA SER A 617 0.37 -54.04 34.44
C SER A 617 -0.87 -53.53 33.72
N TYR A 618 -1.73 -54.44 33.26
CA TYR A 618 -2.98 -54.09 32.60
C TYR A 618 -4.19 -54.41 33.49
N SER A 619 -4.93 -53.39 33.92
CA SER A 619 -6.18 -53.51 34.67
C SER A 619 -7.38 -53.17 33.79
N LEU A 620 -8.16 -54.19 33.41
CA LEU A 620 -9.37 -54.08 32.62
C LEU A 620 -10.61 -54.30 33.49
N ALA A 621 -11.47 -53.29 33.58
CA ALA A 621 -12.70 -53.36 34.34
C ALA A 621 -13.79 -54.19 33.63
N GLY A 622 -13.84 -54.11 32.29
CA GLY A 622 -14.77 -54.86 31.45
C GLY A 622 -14.32 -56.30 31.16
N PRO A 623 -15.15 -57.09 30.46
CA PRO A 623 -14.81 -58.46 30.11
C PRO A 623 -13.73 -58.53 29.02
N LEU A 624 -12.85 -59.53 29.11
CA LEU A 624 -11.87 -59.89 28.08
C LEU A 624 -12.32 -61.15 27.34
N ALA A 625 -12.55 -61.04 26.03
CA ALA A 625 -12.78 -62.16 25.12
C ALA A 625 -11.54 -62.37 24.23
N ASN A 626 -10.88 -63.51 24.36
CA ASN A 626 -9.69 -63.86 23.58
C ASN A 626 -9.97 -65.01 22.59
N ALA A 627 -9.64 -64.80 21.32
CA ALA A 627 -9.52 -65.83 20.29
C ALA A 627 -8.12 -65.84 19.62
N GLY A 628 -7.24 -64.91 20.01
CA GLY A 628 -5.87 -64.78 19.53
C GLY A 628 -4.83 -65.23 20.56
N LEU A 629 -3.67 -64.58 20.58
CA LEU A 629 -2.62 -64.81 21.59
C LEU A 629 -2.71 -63.80 22.74
N VAL A 630 -2.71 -64.26 23.98
CA VAL A 630 -2.47 -63.44 25.18
C VAL A 630 -1.19 -63.88 25.86
N ALA A 631 -0.15 -63.05 25.79
CA ALA A 631 1.15 -63.31 26.43
C ALA A 631 1.35 -62.39 27.63
N VAL A 632 1.60 -62.96 28.82
CA VAL A 632 1.90 -62.21 30.04
C VAL A 632 3.28 -62.64 30.55
N ALA A 633 4.24 -61.72 30.60
CA ALA A 633 5.59 -62.00 31.09
C ALA A 633 5.61 -62.35 32.59
N GLN A 634 6.64 -63.06 33.06
CA GLN A 634 6.74 -63.53 34.46
C GLN A 634 6.58 -62.43 35.54
N SER A 635 6.96 -61.19 35.24
CA SER A 635 6.86 -60.04 36.16
C SER A 635 5.74 -59.06 35.79
N ALA A 636 4.83 -59.46 34.91
CA ALA A 636 3.73 -58.64 34.42
C ALA A 636 2.40 -59.11 35.03
N SER A 637 1.38 -58.24 34.97
CA SER A 637 0.03 -58.57 35.45
C SER A 637 -1.06 -58.19 34.45
N LEU A 638 -2.05 -59.06 34.32
CA LEU A 638 -3.30 -58.80 33.60
C LEU A 638 -4.46 -59.09 34.55
N THR A 639 -5.29 -58.09 34.84
CA THR A 639 -6.49 -58.23 35.66
C THR A 639 -7.71 -57.88 34.82
N ALA A 640 -8.61 -58.83 34.62
CA ALA A 640 -9.88 -58.63 33.91
C ALA A 640 -11.06 -58.84 34.87
N SER A 641 -11.45 -57.81 35.61
CA SER A 641 -12.46 -57.93 36.66
C SER A 641 -13.88 -58.15 36.14
N GLY A 642 -14.14 -57.79 34.88
CA GLY A 642 -15.42 -58.04 34.21
C GLY A 642 -15.58 -59.47 33.67
N GLY A 643 -14.58 -60.34 33.86
CA GLY A 643 -14.57 -61.73 33.42
C GLY A 643 -13.63 -61.99 32.23
N LEU A 644 -13.17 -63.23 32.11
CA LEU A 644 -12.29 -63.70 31.04
C LEU A 644 -12.95 -64.88 30.31
N SER A 645 -13.08 -64.77 28.99
CA SER A 645 -13.43 -65.86 28.08
C SER A 645 -12.25 -66.09 27.13
N ASN A 646 -11.63 -67.26 27.19
CA ASN A 646 -10.46 -67.59 26.37
C ASN A 646 -10.74 -68.80 25.47
N ALA A 647 -10.75 -68.56 24.16
CA ALA A 647 -10.81 -69.57 23.10
C ALA A 647 -9.52 -69.60 22.24
N GLY A 648 -8.51 -68.79 22.59
CA GLY A 648 -7.22 -68.68 21.90
C GLY A 648 -6.05 -69.29 22.68
N LEU A 649 -4.84 -68.79 22.38
CA LEU A 649 -3.57 -69.16 23.02
C LEU A 649 -3.24 -68.26 24.21
#